data_AF-A0A2V6P1W4-F1
#
_entry.id   AF-A0A2V6P1W4-F1
#
_cell.length_a   1.000
_cell.length_b   1.000
_cell.length_c   1.000
_cell.angle_alpha   90.00
_cell.angle_beta   90.00
_cell.angle_gamma   90.00
#
_symmetry.space_group_name_H-M   'P 1'
#
loop_
_entity.id
_entity.type
_entity.pdbx_description
1 polymer ?
#
loop_
_entity_poly.entity_id
_entity_poly.type
_entity_poly.pdbx_seq_one_letter_code
_entity_poly.pdbx_strand_id
1 'polypeptide(L)'
;MKRVLDFLLSAAGLILLAPIFLIAAVAVRLDSPGPVFFRQRRMGRYLRPFPMFKFRTMVHNAAEIGPGITVGRDPRITRVGHFLRQTKIDELPQLWNVLCGDMSLVGSRPELEQYVMMYAQDYRSILKARPGITDVASIVYRDESDLLAQSGDPEETYVHVVLPDKIRMARHYTRDASLLNDLRLITATLVFLIYPDKAFDRLLAAMGRHRVAITAALQAMLFAAANVAAFALRFDGTVPATEFRMFLHTVGLVVVIRMIWAQAFGLFRSVWRFTGVRDLESILATTTLSSLTILLGVATIHAFSPYSRAVIVLDWVLCNCLLGGIRILRRFHETVKNAALLRKKVLVVGCGDSTEPVLRDIANNRFKDYRVIGLVNGDPNLKGMRIHNVPVLGTRDELERILQECDPDEVIIACSSGPGDRREEIVDSCRKSGKPFRIVPDLRDVLIGREIPELTRSFEADDLLFREPIRSDGTDLATQFANRPVMITGAGGSIGSEITRQIAACHPSRVILFEKHENSLYEIERALRLAGYGSEIEPVIGDVTDAQRVDKVMAKFQPEFVFHAAAYKHVPMMERNAREAYKTNVLGTRTVAEAAIRHGAGHFVLISTDKAVEPVSVMGMTKRIAELAVQGLQNGGGTRLCTVRFGNVLESSGSVIPLFREQIERGGPVTVTHPDATRLFMTIPEAVQLILHAATLGKGGEVFVLDMGKPVRILDMAHALIRLYGFRPGRDIRIVFTGLRPGEKLYEKLFNDNEQIWKTTHPKILMATTGAPEEEKHEEVRNLTRAVAAATRINTLADVGLLPEVPV
;
A
#
# COMPACT_ATOMS: atom_id res chain seq x y z
N MET A 1 35.25 -10.09 -25.71
CA MET A 1 34.77 -8.75 -26.10
C MET A 1 34.21 -7.94 -24.92
N LYS A 2 33.12 -8.35 -24.25
CA LYS A 2 32.53 -7.61 -23.10
C LYS A 2 33.53 -7.21 -22.01
N ARG A 3 34.41 -8.14 -21.60
CA ARG A 3 35.43 -7.85 -20.58
C ARG A 3 36.43 -6.77 -20.98
N VAL A 4 36.79 -6.70 -22.26
CA VAL A 4 37.71 -5.69 -22.79
C VAL A 4 37.04 -4.32 -22.76
N LEU A 5 35.76 -4.25 -23.16
CA LEU A 5 34.97 -3.02 -23.08
C LEU A 5 34.83 -2.51 -21.64
N ASP A 6 34.45 -3.40 -20.70
CA ASP A 6 34.36 -3.09 -19.27
C ASP A 6 35.68 -2.50 -18.74
N PHE A 7 36.81 -3.10 -19.13
CA PHE A 7 38.13 -2.65 -18.73
C PHE A 7 38.46 -1.26 -19.29
N LEU A 8 38.31 -1.07 -20.61
CA LEU A 8 38.62 0.20 -21.28
C LEU A 8 37.76 1.35 -20.76
N LEU A 9 36.45 1.13 -20.64
CA LEU A 9 35.52 2.14 -20.16
C LEU A 9 35.72 2.45 -18.67
N SER A 10 36.04 1.46 -17.84
CA SER A 10 36.32 1.71 -16.42
C SER A 10 37.66 2.41 -16.21
N ALA A 11 38.68 2.07 -16.99
CA ALA A 11 39.97 2.75 -16.95
C ALA A 11 39.83 4.22 -17.37
N ALA A 12 39.17 4.48 -18.50
CA ALA A 12 38.87 5.83 -18.95
C ALA A 12 38.00 6.59 -17.92
N GLY A 13 36.97 5.94 -17.37
CA GLY A 13 36.09 6.52 -16.36
C GLY A 13 36.84 6.93 -15.09
N LEU A 14 37.75 6.09 -14.59
CA LEU A 14 38.57 6.43 -13.41
C LEU A 14 39.49 7.63 -13.66
N ILE A 15 40.06 7.76 -14.86
CA ILE A 15 40.90 8.92 -15.24
C ILE A 15 40.05 10.19 -15.35
N LEU A 16 38.94 10.12 -16.10
CA LEU A 16 38.06 11.27 -16.33
C LEU A 16 37.38 11.77 -15.05
N LEU A 17 37.03 10.85 -14.15
CA LEU A 17 36.35 11.17 -12.89
C LEU A 17 37.31 11.44 -11.72
N ALA A 18 38.63 11.36 -11.93
CA ALA A 18 39.62 11.58 -10.88
C ALA A 18 39.46 12.94 -10.15
N PRO A 19 39.17 14.08 -10.82
CA PRO A 19 38.91 15.34 -10.13
C PRO A 19 37.67 15.27 -9.22
N ILE A 20 36.60 14.62 -9.69
CA ILE A 20 35.36 14.43 -8.92
C ILE A 20 35.62 13.52 -7.71
N PHE A 21 36.43 12.48 -7.88
CA PHE A 21 36.80 11.57 -6.79
C PHE A 21 37.61 12.29 -5.71
N LEU A 22 38.53 13.17 -6.10
CA LEU A 22 39.30 13.97 -5.15
C LEU A 22 38.39 14.92 -4.36
N ILE A 23 37.48 15.63 -5.05
CA ILE A 23 36.51 16.54 -4.41
C ILE A 23 35.61 15.76 -3.44
N ALA A 24 35.06 14.63 -3.87
CA ALA A 24 34.22 13.78 -3.04
C ALA A 24 35.00 13.23 -1.83
N ALA A 25 36.25 12.80 -2.01
CA ALA A 25 37.10 12.31 -0.95
C ALA A 25 37.37 13.37 0.13
N VAL A 26 37.72 14.59 -0.29
CA VAL A 26 37.92 15.73 0.62
C VAL A 26 36.61 16.05 1.35
N ALA A 27 35.49 16.15 0.64
CA ALA A 27 34.18 16.45 1.24
C ALA A 27 33.78 15.40 2.30
N VAL A 28 33.95 14.10 2.01
CA VAL A 28 33.67 13.00 2.97
C VAL A 28 34.57 13.10 4.20
N ARG A 29 35.84 13.47 4.03
CA ARG A 29 36.81 13.56 5.14
C ARG A 29 36.57 14.76 6.04
N LEU A 30 36.06 15.87 5.48
CA LEU A 30 35.67 17.06 6.22
C LEU A 30 34.34 16.89 6.97
N ASP A 31 33.40 16.11 6.42
CA ASP A 31 32.07 15.93 7.02
C ASP A 31 32.05 14.91 8.17
N SER A 32 32.95 13.91 8.18
CA SER A 32 33.02 12.91 9.26
C SER A 32 34.40 12.27 9.45
N PRO A 33 34.80 11.88 10.68
CA PRO A 33 36.08 11.21 10.96
C PRO A 33 36.11 9.77 10.40
N GLY A 34 37.30 9.29 10.03
CA GLY A 34 37.56 7.92 9.54
C GLY A 34 37.85 7.81 8.02
N PRO A 35 37.83 6.60 7.43
CA PRO A 35 38.25 6.37 6.04
C PRO A 35 37.26 6.91 5.01
N VAL A 36 37.79 7.43 3.89
CA VAL A 36 37.00 7.95 2.77
C VAL A 36 36.18 6.85 2.08
N PHE A 37 36.78 5.67 1.90
CA PHE A 37 36.14 4.55 1.24
C PHE A 37 35.49 3.61 2.25
N PHE A 38 34.26 3.23 1.95
CA PHE A 38 33.54 2.15 2.63
C PHE A 38 33.73 0.85 1.85
N ARG A 39 33.99 -0.25 2.57
CA ARG A 39 34.18 -1.59 2.02
C ARG A 39 33.11 -2.52 2.60
N GLN A 40 32.38 -3.21 1.75
CA GLN A 40 31.36 -4.18 2.18
C GLN A 40 31.53 -5.50 1.41
N ARG A 41 31.42 -6.63 2.12
CA ARG A 41 31.42 -7.95 1.48
C ARG A 41 30.09 -8.18 0.76
N ARG A 42 30.15 -8.53 -0.52
CA ARG A 42 29.00 -8.85 -1.36
C ARG A 42 29.24 -10.13 -2.14
N MET A 43 28.16 -10.78 -2.58
CA MET A 43 28.25 -12.00 -3.38
C MET A 43 28.54 -11.69 -4.84
N GLY A 44 29.61 -12.29 -5.35
CA GLY A 44 30.07 -12.16 -6.73
C GLY A 44 29.84 -13.41 -7.56
N ARG A 45 30.57 -13.49 -8.68
CA ARG A 45 30.47 -14.58 -9.63
C ARG A 45 30.73 -15.94 -8.95
N TYR A 46 29.92 -16.94 -9.29
CA TYR A 46 29.96 -18.28 -8.69
C TYR A 46 29.77 -18.29 -7.17
N LEU A 47 28.97 -17.37 -6.65
CA LEU A 47 28.72 -17.20 -5.22
C LEU A 47 30.01 -16.95 -4.41
N ARG A 48 31.04 -16.37 -5.03
CA ARG A 48 32.28 -16.02 -4.33
C ARG A 48 32.16 -14.61 -3.76
N PRO A 49 32.36 -14.40 -2.45
CA PRO A 49 32.29 -13.07 -1.87
C PRO A 49 33.49 -12.22 -2.29
N PHE A 50 33.28 -10.91 -2.50
CA PHE A 50 34.33 -9.94 -2.81
C PHE A 50 34.11 -8.61 -2.06
N PRO A 51 35.16 -7.80 -1.84
CA PRO A 51 35.02 -6.48 -1.24
C PRO A 51 34.54 -5.46 -2.27
N MET A 52 33.34 -4.93 -2.09
CA MET A 52 32.78 -3.86 -2.91
C MET A 52 33.16 -2.49 -2.32
N PHE A 53 33.65 -1.57 -3.17
CA PHE A 53 34.07 -0.23 -2.77
C PHE A 53 33.00 0.83 -3.03
N LYS A 54 32.79 1.74 -2.07
CA LYS A 54 31.96 2.94 -2.21
C LYS A 54 32.61 4.13 -1.52
N PHE A 55 32.22 5.36 -1.85
CA PHE A 55 32.47 6.47 -0.93
C PHE A 55 31.64 6.27 0.32
N ARG A 56 32.23 6.62 1.47
CA ARG A 56 31.52 6.54 2.74
C ARG A 56 30.47 7.65 2.80
N THR A 57 29.21 7.26 2.94
CA THR A 57 28.08 8.18 3.06
C THR A 57 27.49 8.21 4.47
N MET A 58 27.88 7.28 5.32
CA MET A 58 27.39 7.12 6.69
C MET A 58 28.48 7.41 7.71
N VAL A 59 28.09 7.74 8.94
CA VAL A 59 29.03 7.87 10.07
C VAL A 59 29.83 6.58 10.26
N HIS A 60 31.07 6.69 10.75
CA HIS A 60 32.01 5.56 10.78
C HIS A 60 31.47 4.32 11.52
N ASN A 61 30.67 4.53 12.58
CA ASN A 61 30.14 3.47 13.43
C ASN A 61 28.67 3.10 13.06
N ALA A 62 28.21 3.43 11.85
CA ALA A 62 26.81 3.23 11.45
C ALA A 62 26.32 1.78 11.53
N ALA A 63 27.22 0.80 11.40
CA ALA A 63 26.91 -0.63 11.53
C ALA A 63 26.56 -1.03 12.97
N GLU A 64 26.99 -0.28 13.98
CA GLU A 64 26.67 -0.53 15.40
C GLU A 64 25.37 0.18 15.82
N ILE A 65 24.90 1.13 15.01
CA ILE A 65 23.80 2.05 15.36
C ILE A 65 22.45 1.60 14.78
N GLY A 66 22.42 0.70 13.79
CA GLY A 66 21.14 0.26 13.20
C GLY A 66 21.24 -0.83 12.13
N PRO A 67 20.11 -1.22 11.53
CA PRO A 67 20.00 -2.35 10.61
C PRO A 67 20.80 -2.16 9.30
N GLY A 68 21.09 -3.26 8.61
CA GLY A 68 21.89 -3.28 7.38
C GLY A 68 21.22 -2.66 6.14
N ILE A 69 19.91 -2.38 6.22
CA ILE A 69 19.12 -1.71 5.18
C ILE A 69 18.95 -0.23 5.55
N THR A 70 19.01 0.64 4.54
CA THR A 70 18.74 2.08 4.70
C THR A 70 17.28 2.40 4.35
N VAL A 71 16.57 3.06 5.26
CA VAL A 71 15.20 3.55 5.06
C VAL A 71 15.12 5.06 5.12
N GLY A 72 14.40 5.68 4.17
CA GLY A 72 14.06 7.09 4.17
C GLY A 72 15.20 8.06 4.54
N ARG A 73 14.93 8.96 5.50
CA ARG A 73 15.92 9.88 6.10
C ARG A 73 16.64 9.20 7.27
N ASP A 74 17.52 8.26 6.96
CA ASP A 74 18.30 7.53 7.95
C ASP A 74 19.30 8.49 8.66
N PRO A 75 19.25 8.63 10.01
CA PRO A 75 20.08 9.56 10.77
C PRO A 75 21.57 9.21 10.73
N ARG A 76 21.93 7.99 10.31
CA ARG A 76 23.33 7.56 10.14
C ARG A 76 23.98 8.15 8.91
N ILE A 77 23.22 8.73 7.98
CA ILE A 77 23.73 9.34 6.75
C ILE A 77 24.25 10.75 7.04
N THR A 78 25.48 11.01 6.62
CA THR A 78 26.14 12.32 6.75
C THR A 78 25.57 13.34 5.75
N ARG A 79 25.84 14.64 5.93
CA ARG A 79 25.29 15.69 5.05
C ARG A 79 25.80 15.54 3.61
N VAL A 80 27.12 15.37 3.46
CA VAL A 80 27.77 15.05 2.19
C VAL A 80 27.29 13.69 1.69
N GLY A 81 27.12 12.71 2.58
CA GLY A 81 26.58 11.40 2.25
C GLY A 81 25.20 11.45 1.60
N HIS A 82 24.32 12.36 2.03
CA HIS A 82 23.00 12.53 1.44
C HIS A 82 23.09 12.98 -0.02
N PHE A 83 23.97 13.95 -0.31
CA PHE A 83 24.24 14.41 -1.68
C PHE A 83 24.86 13.31 -2.55
N LEU A 84 25.86 12.59 -2.03
CA LEU A 84 26.53 11.52 -2.77
C LEU A 84 25.57 10.37 -3.14
N ARG A 85 24.65 9.99 -2.24
CA ARG A 85 23.63 8.96 -2.50
C ARG A 85 22.57 9.40 -3.52
N GLN A 86 22.15 10.66 -3.46
CA GLN A 86 21.17 11.23 -4.40
C GLN A 86 21.73 11.28 -5.83
N THR A 87 23.02 11.62 -5.95
CA THR A 87 23.73 11.71 -7.23
C THR A 87 24.34 10.38 -7.69
N LYS A 88 24.32 9.34 -6.85
CA LYS A 88 24.98 8.03 -7.06
C LYS A 88 26.50 8.11 -7.25
N ILE A 89 27.12 9.24 -6.91
CA ILE A 89 28.58 9.41 -6.95
C ILE A 89 29.25 8.45 -5.96
N ASP A 90 28.56 8.07 -4.87
CA ASP A 90 29.06 7.11 -3.89
C ASP A 90 29.40 5.73 -4.47
N GLU A 91 28.79 5.37 -5.59
CA GLU A 91 28.96 4.06 -6.22
C GLU A 91 30.08 4.02 -7.27
N LEU A 92 30.58 5.18 -7.73
CA LEU A 92 31.61 5.26 -8.78
C LEU A 92 32.94 4.58 -8.43
N PRO A 93 33.40 4.49 -7.16
CA PRO A 93 34.57 3.69 -6.80
C PRO A 93 34.49 2.22 -7.21
N GLN A 94 33.29 1.68 -7.48
CA GLN A 94 33.10 0.32 -8.00
C GLN A 94 33.72 0.12 -9.40
N LEU A 95 34.04 1.19 -10.14
CA LEU A 95 34.83 1.09 -11.38
C LEU A 95 36.18 0.40 -11.14
N TRP A 96 36.73 0.50 -9.93
CA TRP A 96 37.90 -0.27 -9.53
C TRP A 96 37.61 -1.78 -9.45
N ASN A 97 36.48 -2.19 -8.87
CA ASN A 97 36.04 -3.59 -8.87
C ASN A 97 35.82 -4.13 -10.30
N VAL A 98 35.34 -3.27 -11.21
CA VAL A 98 35.25 -3.62 -12.62
C VAL A 98 36.65 -3.81 -13.21
N LEU A 99 37.62 -2.92 -12.97
CA LEU A 99 39.00 -3.13 -13.42
C LEU A 99 39.63 -4.42 -12.88
N CYS A 100 39.45 -4.73 -11.59
CA CYS A 100 39.95 -5.95 -10.97
C CYS A 100 39.26 -7.23 -11.48
N GLY A 101 38.06 -7.11 -12.06
CA GLY A 101 37.33 -8.22 -12.65
C GLY A 101 36.39 -8.96 -11.70
N ASP A 102 36.13 -8.37 -10.54
CA ASP A 102 35.08 -8.80 -9.62
C ASP A 102 33.69 -8.46 -10.19
N MET A 103 33.59 -7.31 -10.86
CA MET A 103 32.36 -6.76 -11.43
C MET A 103 32.46 -6.49 -12.94
N SER A 104 31.31 -6.20 -13.55
CA SER A 104 31.14 -5.68 -14.90
C SER A 104 30.49 -4.28 -14.83
N LEU A 105 30.48 -3.52 -15.92
CA LEU A 105 29.68 -2.28 -15.94
C LEU A 105 28.18 -2.58 -15.85
N VAL A 106 27.73 -3.61 -16.58
CA VAL A 106 26.34 -4.06 -16.63
C VAL A 106 26.22 -5.52 -16.19
N GLY A 107 25.36 -5.76 -15.21
CA GLY A 107 25.14 -7.06 -14.60
C GLY A 107 24.33 -6.95 -13.32
N SER A 108 23.73 -8.05 -12.86
CA SER A 108 22.89 -8.07 -11.65
C SER A 108 23.59 -7.40 -10.47
N ARG A 109 22.88 -6.55 -9.73
CA ARG A 109 23.46 -5.86 -8.59
C ARG A 109 24.00 -6.85 -7.54
N PRO A 110 25.21 -6.63 -6.98
CA PRO A 110 25.78 -7.53 -6.00
C PRO A 110 25.05 -7.41 -4.64
N GLU A 111 24.42 -8.50 -4.21
CA GLU A 111 23.62 -8.53 -2.96
C GLU A 111 24.39 -9.08 -1.75
N LEU A 112 23.84 -8.83 -0.56
CA LEU A 112 24.39 -9.35 0.70
C LEU A 112 24.24 -10.87 0.76
N GLU A 113 25.20 -11.53 1.39
CA GLU A 113 25.25 -12.98 1.51
C GLU A 113 23.96 -13.55 2.14
N GLN A 114 23.47 -12.95 3.22
CA GLN A 114 22.24 -13.40 3.89
C GLN A 114 21.02 -13.46 2.96
N TYR A 115 20.83 -12.48 2.08
CA TYR A 115 19.71 -12.43 1.15
C TYR A 115 19.92 -13.37 -0.05
N VAL A 116 21.16 -13.50 -0.51
CA VAL A 116 21.51 -14.46 -1.57
C VAL A 116 21.28 -15.89 -1.10
N MET A 117 21.54 -16.20 0.17
CA MET A 117 21.34 -17.54 0.72
C MET A 117 19.84 -17.89 0.86
N MET A 118 18.97 -16.92 1.13
CA MET A 118 17.50 -17.14 1.13
C MET A 118 16.98 -17.59 -0.25
N TYR A 119 17.57 -17.09 -1.34
CA TYR A 119 17.21 -17.40 -2.73
C TYR A 119 18.36 -18.10 -3.48
N ALA A 120 19.09 -18.98 -2.82
CA ALA A 120 20.34 -19.55 -3.32
C ALA A 120 20.20 -20.23 -4.69
N GLN A 121 19.08 -20.91 -4.94
CA GLN A 121 18.81 -21.58 -6.22
C GLN A 121 18.74 -20.59 -7.38
N ASP A 122 18.11 -19.43 -7.16
CA ASP A 122 17.96 -18.40 -8.18
C ASP A 122 19.32 -17.75 -8.49
N TYR A 123 20.04 -17.35 -7.45
CA TYR A 123 21.34 -16.69 -7.57
C TYR A 123 22.44 -17.58 -8.16
N ARG A 124 22.37 -18.91 -8.03
CA ARG A 124 23.30 -19.84 -8.72
C ARG A 124 23.29 -19.67 -10.23
N SER A 125 22.15 -19.32 -10.82
CA SER A 125 22.02 -19.09 -12.26
C SER A 125 22.43 -17.67 -12.66
N ILE A 126 21.98 -16.67 -11.89
CA ILE A 126 22.27 -15.24 -12.12
C ILE A 126 23.77 -14.97 -12.00
N LEU A 127 24.40 -15.41 -10.91
CA LEU A 127 25.80 -15.14 -10.61
C LEU A 127 26.77 -16.06 -11.37
N LYS A 128 26.33 -16.74 -12.43
CA LYS A 128 27.24 -17.27 -13.45
C LYS A 128 27.90 -16.11 -14.22
N ALA A 129 27.16 -15.01 -14.40
CA ALA A 129 27.68 -13.74 -14.88
C ALA A 129 28.30 -12.94 -13.73
N ARG A 130 29.19 -12.00 -14.06
CA ARG A 130 29.69 -11.05 -13.07
C ARG A 130 28.57 -10.07 -12.67
N PRO A 131 28.44 -9.72 -11.38
CA PRO A 131 27.56 -8.64 -10.99
C PRO A 131 27.99 -7.30 -11.60
N GLY A 132 27.07 -6.35 -11.70
CA GLY A 132 27.29 -5.06 -12.36
C GLY A 132 27.18 -3.87 -11.43
N ILE A 133 27.72 -2.73 -11.88
CA ILE A 133 27.45 -1.42 -11.26
C ILE A 133 26.01 -1.00 -11.53
N THR A 134 25.52 -1.23 -12.76
CA THR A 134 24.14 -0.96 -13.15
C THR A 134 23.43 -2.21 -13.70
N ASP A 135 22.13 -2.26 -13.44
CA ASP A 135 21.18 -3.23 -13.99
C ASP A 135 19.77 -2.62 -14.11
N VAL A 136 18.83 -3.37 -14.65
CA VAL A 136 17.42 -2.95 -14.75
C VAL A 136 16.84 -2.61 -13.38
N ALA A 137 17.16 -3.42 -12.36
CA ALA A 137 16.71 -3.18 -11.00
C ALA A 137 17.21 -1.85 -10.43
N SER A 138 18.42 -1.42 -10.74
CA SER A 138 18.99 -0.14 -10.30
C SER A 138 18.26 1.08 -10.86
N ILE A 139 17.63 0.93 -12.03
CA ILE A 139 16.80 1.94 -12.67
C ILE A 139 15.39 1.95 -12.05
N VAL A 140 14.76 0.77 -11.93
CA VAL A 140 13.39 0.63 -11.41
C VAL A 140 13.30 0.94 -9.91
N TYR A 141 14.24 0.40 -9.12
CA TYR A 141 14.33 0.59 -7.68
C TYR A 141 15.34 1.69 -7.29
N ARG A 142 15.47 2.74 -8.12
CA ARG A 142 16.40 3.85 -7.84
C ARG A 142 16.18 4.47 -6.46
N ASP A 143 14.91 4.61 -6.09
CA ASP A 143 14.45 5.20 -4.82
C ASP A 143 13.89 4.12 -3.86
N GLU A 144 14.51 2.94 -3.85
CA GLU A 144 14.14 1.83 -2.97
C GLU A 144 13.96 2.26 -1.50
N SER A 145 14.85 3.11 -0.98
CA SER A 145 14.76 3.60 0.40
C SER A 145 13.48 4.40 0.70
N ASP A 146 12.89 5.08 -0.30
CA ASP A 146 11.60 5.76 -0.14
C ASP A 146 10.43 4.76 -0.15
N LEU A 147 10.53 3.70 -0.94
CA LEU A 147 9.53 2.62 -1.01
C LEU A 147 9.48 1.87 0.31
N LEU A 148 10.64 1.48 0.83
CA LEU A 148 10.78 0.77 2.11
C LEU A 148 10.46 1.65 3.33
N ALA A 149 10.52 2.98 3.19
CA ALA A 149 10.09 3.89 4.26
C ALA A 149 8.57 3.90 4.48
N GLN A 150 7.78 3.38 3.52
CA GLN A 150 6.32 3.34 3.60
C GLN A 150 5.79 2.01 4.19
N SER A 151 6.67 1.04 4.44
CA SER A 151 6.31 -0.26 5.00
C SER A 151 6.53 -0.33 6.52
N GLY A 152 5.64 -1.04 7.23
CA GLY A 152 5.74 -1.28 8.67
C GLY A 152 6.97 -2.09 9.07
N ASP A 153 7.38 -3.05 8.23
CA ASP A 153 8.67 -3.74 8.33
C ASP A 153 9.44 -3.62 7.00
N PRO A 154 10.45 -2.73 6.93
CA PRO A 154 11.28 -2.53 5.74
C PRO A 154 12.09 -3.75 5.31
N GLU A 155 12.54 -4.58 6.23
CA GLU A 155 13.36 -5.75 5.91
C GLU A 155 12.48 -6.87 5.37
N GLU A 156 11.33 -7.13 6.00
CA GLU A 156 10.35 -8.10 5.51
C GLU A 156 9.83 -7.70 4.12
N THR A 157 9.49 -6.42 3.92
CA THR A 157 9.05 -5.90 2.61
C THR A 157 10.14 -6.03 1.56
N TYR A 158 11.39 -5.75 1.91
CA TYR A 158 12.51 -5.94 1.00
C TYR A 158 12.65 -7.40 0.59
N VAL A 159 12.61 -8.34 1.54
CA VAL A 159 12.81 -9.78 1.29
C VAL A 159 11.64 -10.39 0.51
N HIS A 160 10.40 -10.07 0.85
CA HIS A 160 9.22 -10.75 0.28
C HIS A 160 8.63 -10.04 -0.95
N VAL A 161 8.91 -8.75 -1.15
CA VAL A 161 8.32 -7.97 -2.25
C VAL A 161 9.38 -7.49 -3.23
N VAL A 162 10.44 -6.82 -2.75
CA VAL A 162 11.43 -6.17 -3.63
C VAL A 162 12.42 -7.17 -4.21
N LEU A 163 12.99 -8.05 -3.38
CA LEU A 163 14.04 -8.98 -3.76
C LEU A 163 13.58 -10.01 -4.81
N PRO A 164 12.38 -10.62 -4.72
CA PRO A 164 11.89 -11.54 -5.76
C PRO A 164 11.73 -10.83 -7.12
N ASP A 165 11.32 -9.57 -7.11
CA ASP A 165 11.19 -8.75 -8.31
C ASP A 165 12.56 -8.47 -8.95
N LYS A 166 13.56 -8.09 -8.14
CA LYS A 166 14.95 -7.93 -8.58
C LYS A 166 15.53 -9.21 -9.16
N ILE A 167 15.29 -10.36 -8.52
CA ILE A 167 15.71 -11.67 -9.01
C ILE A 167 15.13 -11.94 -10.41
N ARG A 168 13.85 -11.63 -10.63
CA ARG A 168 13.21 -11.75 -11.95
C ARG A 168 13.90 -10.88 -12.99
N MET A 169 14.16 -9.61 -12.68
CA MET A 169 14.86 -8.68 -13.59
C MET A 169 16.29 -9.15 -13.92
N ALA A 170 17.01 -9.65 -12.91
CA ALA A 170 18.36 -10.18 -13.07
C ALA A 170 18.38 -11.44 -13.96
N ARG A 171 17.41 -12.34 -13.80
CA ARG A 171 17.24 -13.51 -14.69
C ARG A 171 17.00 -13.12 -16.14
N HIS A 172 16.12 -12.14 -16.36
CA HIS A 172 15.81 -11.65 -17.70
C HIS A 172 17.06 -11.10 -18.39
N TYR A 173 17.81 -10.24 -17.69
CA TYR A 173 19.07 -9.72 -18.21
C TYR A 173 20.08 -10.83 -18.52
N THR A 174 20.22 -11.82 -17.63
CA THR A 174 21.20 -12.90 -17.79
C THR A 174 20.90 -13.79 -19.00
N ARG A 175 19.64 -13.96 -19.38
CA ARG A 175 19.21 -14.70 -20.58
C ARG A 175 19.53 -13.95 -21.88
N ASP A 176 19.29 -12.64 -21.91
CA ASP A 176 19.40 -11.81 -23.12
C ASP A 176 20.67 -10.92 -23.14
N ALA A 177 21.70 -11.31 -22.37
CA ALA A 177 22.91 -10.51 -22.19
C ALA A 177 23.67 -10.34 -23.53
N SER A 178 23.73 -9.10 -24.02
CA SER A 178 24.42 -8.74 -25.26
C SER A 178 25.05 -7.35 -25.14
N LEU A 179 26.06 -7.06 -25.96
CA LEU A 179 26.71 -5.73 -25.96
C LEU A 179 25.73 -4.60 -26.28
N LEU A 180 24.77 -4.84 -27.16
CA LEU A 180 23.76 -3.84 -27.51
C LEU A 180 22.82 -3.57 -26.33
N ASN A 181 22.40 -4.61 -25.61
CA ASN A 181 21.59 -4.46 -24.41
C ASN A 181 22.38 -3.79 -23.28
N ASP A 182 23.67 -4.10 -23.14
CA ASP A 182 24.56 -3.43 -22.18
C ASP A 182 24.66 -1.93 -22.49
N LEU A 183 24.90 -1.56 -23.75
CA LEU A 183 24.98 -0.15 -24.17
C LEU A 183 23.65 0.58 -23.97
N ARG A 184 22.52 -0.08 -24.24
CA ARG A 184 21.18 0.45 -23.95
C ARG A 184 20.98 0.68 -22.46
N LEU A 185 21.38 -0.25 -21.60
CA LEU A 185 21.26 -0.11 -20.14
C LEU A 185 22.18 0.98 -19.59
N ILE A 186 23.41 1.10 -20.08
CA ILE A 186 24.31 2.21 -19.73
C ILE A 186 23.69 3.54 -20.12
N THR A 187 23.20 3.66 -21.37
CA THR A 187 22.55 4.88 -21.86
C THR A 187 21.32 5.21 -21.02
N ALA A 188 20.48 4.22 -20.72
CA ALA A 188 19.32 4.38 -19.87
C ALA A 188 19.71 4.87 -18.47
N THR A 189 20.70 4.24 -17.85
CA THR A 189 21.21 4.62 -16.54
C THR A 189 21.69 6.07 -16.53
N LEU A 190 22.42 6.52 -17.56
CA LEU A 190 22.88 7.90 -17.70
C LEU A 190 21.72 8.90 -17.84
N VAL A 191 20.71 8.59 -18.66
CA VAL A 191 19.52 9.44 -18.82
C VAL A 191 18.78 9.60 -17.49
N PHE A 192 18.56 8.49 -16.79
CA PHE A 192 17.95 8.52 -15.47
C PHE A 192 18.81 9.31 -14.48
N LEU A 193 20.13 9.11 -14.46
CA LEU A 193 21.02 9.84 -13.56
C LEU A 193 20.92 11.36 -13.75
N ILE A 194 20.80 11.82 -14.99
CA ILE A 194 20.71 13.25 -15.35
C ILE A 194 19.30 13.82 -15.12
N TYR A 195 18.22 13.02 -15.25
CA TYR A 195 16.83 13.50 -15.12
C TYR A 195 16.15 13.01 -13.82
N PRO A 196 16.03 13.86 -12.78
CA PRO A 196 15.40 13.48 -11.51
C PRO A 196 13.86 13.53 -11.60
N ASP A 197 13.26 12.39 -11.92
CA ASP A 197 11.81 12.20 -12.16
C ASP A 197 10.93 12.75 -11.01
N LYS A 198 11.22 12.37 -9.76
CA LYS A 198 10.40 12.76 -8.60
C LYS A 198 10.56 14.21 -8.16
N ALA A 199 11.76 14.79 -8.29
CA ALA A 199 11.99 16.18 -7.90
C ALA A 199 11.22 17.12 -8.83
N PHE A 200 11.24 16.81 -10.13
CA PHE A 200 10.50 17.55 -11.13
C PHE A 200 8.98 17.36 -10.98
N ASP A 201 8.52 16.13 -10.75
CA ASP A 201 7.09 15.86 -10.54
C ASP A 201 6.55 16.44 -9.22
N ARG A 202 7.33 16.42 -8.12
CA ARG A 202 6.96 17.09 -6.86
C ARG A 202 6.95 18.60 -7.00
N LEU A 203 7.92 19.18 -7.70
CA LEU A 203 7.93 20.59 -8.04
C LEU A 203 6.65 20.91 -8.83
N LEU A 204 6.35 20.16 -9.90
CA LEU A 204 5.16 20.36 -10.72
C LEU A 204 3.84 20.19 -9.94
N ALA A 205 3.78 19.23 -9.01
CA ALA A 205 2.60 18.98 -8.18
C ALA A 205 2.39 20.04 -7.10
N ALA A 206 3.46 20.49 -6.43
CA ALA A 206 3.42 21.57 -5.45
C ALA A 206 3.03 22.92 -6.07
N MET A 207 3.27 23.08 -7.38
CA MET A 207 3.01 24.30 -8.14
C MET A 207 1.56 24.43 -8.64
N GLY A 208 0.63 23.57 -8.22
CA GLY A 208 -0.75 23.42 -8.73
C GLY A 208 -1.45 24.70 -9.22
N ARG A 209 -1.72 25.66 -8.32
CA ARG A 209 -2.46 26.91 -8.64
C ARG A 209 -1.61 27.95 -9.41
N HIS A 210 -0.29 27.86 -9.33
CA HIS A 210 0.65 28.81 -9.95
C HIS A 210 1.40 28.23 -11.16
N ARG A 211 0.99 27.05 -11.67
CA ARG A 211 1.75 26.30 -12.68
C ARG A 211 2.08 27.13 -13.93
N VAL A 212 1.12 27.94 -14.39
CA VAL A 212 1.26 28.75 -15.61
C VAL A 212 2.25 29.90 -15.39
N ALA A 213 2.20 30.54 -14.22
CA ALA A 213 3.12 31.61 -13.88
C ALA A 213 4.56 31.10 -13.76
N ILE A 214 4.74 29.90 -13.20
CA ILE A 214 6.08 29.31 -13.02
C ILE A 214 6.64 28.76 -14.32
N THR A 215 5.82 28.13 -15.17
CA THR A 215 6.28 27.73 -16.51
C THR A 215 6.63 28.94 -17.36
N ALA A 216 5.87 30.04 -17.24
CA ALA A 216 6.19 31.31 -17.88
C ALA A 216 7.52 31.89 -17.38
N ALA A 217 7.76 31.90 -16.06
CA ALA A 217 9.02 32.38 -15.47
C ALA A 217 10.23 31.56 -15.91
N LEU A 218 10.11 30.22 -15.93
CA LEU A 218 11.18 29.33 -16.40
C LEU A 218 11.48 29.53 -17.89
N GLN A 219 10.46 29.73 -18.73
CA GLN A 219 10.65 30.00 -20.14
C GLN A 219 11.30 31.36 -20.39
N ALA A 220 10.90 32.40 -19.64
CA ALA A 220 11.56 33.70 -19.69
C ALA A 220 13.04 33.61 -19.33
N MET A 221 13.38 32.83 -18.29
CA MET A 221 14.76 32.57 -17.88
C MET A 221 15.56 31.85 -18.97
N LEU A 222 14.99 30.83 -19.62
CA LEU A 222 15.64 30.11 -20.72
C LEU A 222 15.84 31.00 -21.95
N PHE A 223 14.87 31.85 -22.29
CA PHE A 223 15.03 32.83 -23.38
C PHE A 223 16.13 33.85 -23.09
N ALA A 224 16.23 34.33 -21.85
CA ALA A 224 17.30 35.23 -21.44
C ALA A 224 18.67 34.53 -21.47
N ALA A 225 18.75 33.30 -20.95
CA ALA A 225 19.98 32.51 -20.95
C ALA A 225 20.47 32.19 -22.38
N ALA A 226 19.57 31.86 -23.30
CA ALA A 226 19.90 31.65 -24.71
C ALA A 226 20.48 32.91 -25.35
N ASN A 227 19.90 34.08 -25.05
CA ASN A 227 20.36 35.36 -25.59
C ASN A 227 21.73 35.75 -25.02
N VAL A 228 21.96 35.59 -23.70
CA VAL A 228 23.27 35.77 -23.06
C VAL A 228 24.33 34.88 -23.70
N ALA A 229 24.01 33.60 -23.89
CA ALA A 229 24.91 32.63 -24.53
C ALA A 229 25.18 33.00 -25.99
N ALA A 230 24.20 33.51 -26.72
CA ALA A 230 24.39 33.98 -28.10
C ALA A 230 25.37 35.16 -28.19
N PHE A 231 25.28 36.12 -27.25
CA PHE A 231 26.25 37.22 -27.14
C PHE A 231 27.63 36.70 -26.77
N ALA A 232 27.73 35.81 -25.79
CA ALA A 232 29.02 35.22 -25.40
C ALA A 232 29.68 34.47 -26.57
N LEU A 233 28.92 33.67 -27.32
CA LEU A 233 29.43 32.95 -28.50
C LEU A 233 29.80 33.88 -29.66
N ARG A 234 29.04 34.96 -29.87
CA ARG A 234 29.31 35.92 -30.96
C ARG A 234 30.61 36.68 -30.75
N PHE A 235 30.98 36.93 -29.50
CA PHE A 235 32.13 37.76 -29.12
C PHE A 235 33.22 36.97 -28.37
N ASP A 236 33.26 35.65 -28.54
CA ASP A 236 34.27 34.75 -27.96
C ASP A 236 34.48 34.92 -26.45
N GLY A 237 33.41 35.21 -25.71
CA GLY A 237 33.40 35.47 -24.27
C GLY A 237 33.79 36.89 -23.84
N THR A 238 34.27 37.73 -24.77
CA THR A 238 34.67 39.12 -24.51
C THR A 238 33.76 40.12 -25.23
N VAL A 239 32.61 40.46 -24.63
CA VAL A 239 31.63 41.37 -25.22
C VAL A 239 32.11 42.84 -25.11
N PRO A 240 32.21 43.59 -26.23
CA PRO A 240 32.57 45.02 -26.19
C PRO A 240 31.58 45.85 -25.35
N ALA A 241 32.06 46.90 -24.67
CA ALA A 241 31.24 47.70 -23.75
C ALA A 241 30.04 48.42 -24.40
N THR A 242 30.11 48.70 -25.71
CA THR A 242 29.00 49.25 -26.50
C THR A 242 27.92 48.21 -26.74
N GLU A 243 28.31 47.00 -27.13
CA GLU A 243 27.43 45.85 -27.36
C GLU A 243 26.82 45.33 -26.06
N PHE A 244 27.56 45.36 -24.96
CA PHE A 244 27.06 44.97 -23.64
C PHE A 244 25.97 45.93 -23.13
N ARG A 245 26.13 47.25 -23.34
CA ARG A 245 25.08 48.24 -23.03
C ARG A 245 23.84 48.04 -23.91
N MET A 246 24.04 47.72 -25.18
CA MET A 246 22.95 47.39 -26.09
C MET A 246 22.20 46.12 -25.64
N PHE A 247 22.93 45.08 -25.26
CA PHE A 247 22.38 43.85 -24.68
C PHE A 247 21.50 44.15 -23.45
N LEU A 248 22.00 44.93 -22.47
CA LEU A 248 21.24 45.26 -21.26
C LEU A 248 19.92 45.99 -21.56
N HIS A 249 19.89 46.87 -22.56
CA HIS A 249 18.66 47.57 -22.95
C HIS A 249 17.70 46.69 -23.75
N THR A 250 18.21 45.72 -24.51
CA THR A 250 17.41 44.93 -25.45
C THR A 250 16.94 43.59 -24.90
N VAL A 251 17.65 42.99 -23.93
CA VAL A 251 17.34 41.65 -23.40
C VAL A 251 15.93 41.56 -22.83
N GLY A 252 15.47 42.60 -22.11
CA GLY A 252 14.10 42.66 -21.60
C GLY A 252 13.06 42.66 -22.72
N LEU A 253 13.29 43.46 -23.77
CA LEU A 253 12.42 43.54 -24.94
C LEU A 253 12.38 42.22 -25.72
N VAL A 254 13.54 41.59 -25.93
CA VAL A 254 13.66 40.28 -26.59
C VAL A 254 12.88 39.21 -25.83
N VAL A 255 13.00 39.16 -24.50
CA VAL A 255 12.24 38.23 -23.66
C VAL A 255 10.75 38.53 -23.75
N VAL A 256 10.31 39.80 -23.67
CA VAL A 256 8.89 40.16 -23.79
C VAL A 256 8.30 39.73 -25.14
N ILE A 257 8.98 40.01 -26.26
CA ILE A 257 8.53 39.60 -27.59
C ILE A 257 8.38 38.08 -27.67
N ARG A 258 9.34 37.34 -27.11
CA ARG A 258 9.28 35.87 -27.05
C ARG A 258 8.16 35.35 -26.18
N MET A 259 7.89 35.99 -25.05
CA MET A 259 6.79 35.62 -24.15
C MET A 259 5.42 35.86 -24.80
N ILE A 260 5.25 36.91 -25.61
CA ILE A 260 4.03 37.18 -26.38
C ILE A 260 3.79 36.05 -27.40
N TRP A 261 4.80 35.70 -28.19
CA TRP A 261 4.67 34.61 -29.16
C TRP A 261 4.48 33.24 -28.48
N ALA A 262 5.15 33.00 -27.34
CA ALA A 262 4.98 31.79 -26.54
C ALA A 262 3.55 31.67 -25.97
N GLN A 263 2.92 32.79 -25.63
CA GLN A 263 1.50 32.83 -25.25
C GLN A 263 0.61 32.47 -26.45
N ALA A 264 0.87 33.07 -27.62
CA ALA A 264 0.08 32.88 -28.83
C ALA A 264 0.09 31.41 -29.31
N PHE A 265 1.23 30.73 -29.24
CA PHE A 265 1.38 29.31 -29.58
C PHE A 265 1.12 28.35 -28.41
N GLY A 266 0.63 28.85 -27.28
CA GLY A 266 0.19 28.03 -26.14
C GLY A 266 1.30 27.32 -25.38
N LEU A 267 2.55 27.79 -25.46
CA LEU A 267 3.73 27.13 -24.89
C LEU A 267 3.71 27.03 -23.35
N PHE A 268 2.93 27.89 -22.68
CA PHE A 268 2.74 27.87 -21.22
C PHE A 268 1.65 26.91 -20.74
N ARG A 269 0.77 26.47 -21.65
CA ARG A 269 -0.35 25.55 -21.34
C ARG A 269 0.04 24.09 -21.56
N SER A 270 1.15 23.84 -22.25
CA SER A 270 1.69 22.49 -22.47
C SER A 270 2.06 21.85 -21.13
N VAL A 271 1.40 20.75 -20.79
CA VAL A 271 1.77 19.91 -19.66
C VAL A 271 2.96 19.09 -20.14
N TRP A 272 4.16 19.40 -19.63
CA TRP A 272 5.40 18.77 -20.10
C TRP A 272 5.36 17.22 -19.99
N ARG A 273 4.42 16.66 -19.22
CA ARG A 273 4.10 15.23 -19.07
C ARG A 273 3.61 14.51 -20.34
N PHE A 274 3.26 15.24 -21.39
CA PHE A 274 2.84 14.66 -22.67
C PHE A 274 3.54 15.36 -23.83
N THR A 275 4.88 15.42 -23.76
CA THR A 275 5.67 16.12 -24.79
C THR A 275 5.51 15.44 -26.15
N GLY A 276 4.77 16.07 -27.06
CA GLY A 276 4.45 15.54 -28.39
C GLY A 276 5.25 16.18 -29.52
N VAL A 277 5.04 15.70 -30.76
CA VAL A 277 5.59 16.35 -31.97
C VAL A 277 5.06 17.79 -32.11
N ARG A 278 3.79 18.00 -31.73
CA ARG A 278 3.14 19.32 -31.71
C ARG A 278 3.82 20.33 -30.78
N ASP A 279 4.43 19.89 -29.67
CA ASP A 279 5.16 20.81 -28.80
C ASP A 279 6.44 21.33 -29.47
N LEU A 280 7.10 20.48 -30.26
CA LEU A 280 8.29 20.88 -31.01
C LEU A 280 7.92 21.85 -32.14
N GLU A 281 6.79 21.62 -32.81
CA GLU A 281 6.21 22.54 -33.80
C GLU A 281 5.89 23.90 -33.16
N SER A 282 5.25 23.93 -31.99
CA SER A 282 4.97 25.17 -31.26
C SER A 282 6.24 25.92 -30.85
N ILE A 283 7.31 25.23 -30.46
CA ILE A 283 8.61 25.85 -30.12
C ILE A 283 9.27 26.44 -31.36
N LEU A 284 9.31 25.68 -32.45
CA LEU A 284 9.86 26.13 -33.72
C LEU A 284 9.09 27.35 -34.24
N ALA A 285 7.76 27.31 -34.22
CA ALA A 285 6.91 28.44 -34.62
C ALA A 285 7.14 29.67 -33.73
N THR A 286 7.12 29.49 -32.40
CA THR A 286 7.35 30.56 -31.42
C THR A 286 8.72 31.23 -31.63
N THR A 287 9.78 30.43 -31.68
CA THR A 287 11.16 30.94 -31.81
C THR A 287 11.40 31.59 -33.16
N THR A 288 10.84 31.03 -34.24
CA THR A 288 10.99 31.58 -35.60
C THR A 288 10.23 32.90 -35.77
N LEU A 289 8.96 32.96 -35.36
CA LEU A 289 8.16 34.18 -35.49
C LEU A 289 8.63 35.31 -34.57
N SER A 290 9.04 34.98 -33.34
CA SER A 290 9.66 35.98 -32.45
C SER A 290 11.00 36.49 -32.98
N SER A 291 11.85 35.62 -33.53
CA SER A 291 13.13 36.02 -34.13
C SER A 291 12.94 36.87 -35.39
N LEU A 292 11.92 36.56 -36.20
CA LEU A 292 11.55 37.38 -37.36
C LEU A 292 11.00 38.75 -36.93
N THR A 293 10.24 38.81 -35.85
CA THR A 293 9.75 40.07 -35.26
C THR A 293 10.91 40.94 -34.77
N ILE A 294 11.90 40.33 -34.10
CA ILE A 294 13.10 41.03 -33.63
C ILE A 294 13.94 41.51 -34.83
N LEU A 295 14.12 40.67 -35.86
CA LEU A 295 14.83 41.02 -37.08
C LEU A 295 14.17 42.20 -37.81
N LEU A 296 12.83 42.21 -37.91
CA LEU A 296 12.08 43.30 -38.49
C LEU A 296 12.23 44.59 -37.68
N GLY A 297 12.20 44.51 -36.34
CA GLY A 297 12.43 45.65 -35.46
C GLY A 297 13.84 46.25 -35.62
N VAL A 298 14.87 45.41 -35.72
CA VAL A 298 16.25 45.84 -35.99
C VAL A 298 16.39 46.46 -37.38
N ALA A 299 15.62 46.00 -38.36
CA ALA A 299 15.65 46.51 -39.72
C ALA A 299 14.89 47.85 -39.89
N THR A 300 13.85 48.10 -39.10
CA THR A 300 12.97 49.27 -39.27
C THR A 300 13.16 50.37 -38.23
N ILE A 301 13.64 50.04 -37.03
CA ILE A 301 13.82 51.00 -35.93
C ILE A 301 15.31 51.33 -35.81
N HIS A 302 15.68 52.55 -36.21
CA HIS A 302 17.08 53.02 -36.20
C HIS A 302 17.79 52.84 -34.84
N ALA A 303 17.07 52.99 -33.71
CA ALA A 303 17.63 52.81 -32.37
C ALA A 303 18.13 51.37 -32.09
N PHE A 304 17.63 50.36 -32.82
CA PHE A 304 18.02 48.96 -32.68
C PHE A 304 18.94 48.47 -33.81
N SER A 305 19.26 49.32 -34.78
CA SER A 305 20.10 48.98 -35.94
C SER A 305 21.48 48.38 -35.60
N PRO A 306 22.17 48.79 -34.51
CA PRO A 306 23.47 48.21 -34.18
C PRO A 306 23.37 46.79 -33.57
N TYR A 307 22.17 46.28 -33.28
CA TYR A 307 22.00 44.94 -32.75
C TYR A 307 22.46 43.88 -33.77
N SER A 308 23.40 43.03 -33.37
CA SER A 308 24.02 42.07 -34.28
C SER A 308 23.02 41.04 -34.82
N ARG A 309 22.84 41.00 -36.14
CA ARG A 309 22.01 40.00 -36.83
C ARG A 309 22.47 38.56 -36.57
N ALA A 310 23.78 38.36 -36.38
CA ALA A 310 24.35 37.06 -36.04
C ALA A 310 23.90 36.56 -34.65
N VAL A 311 23.72 37.47 -33.69
CA VAL A 311 23.17 37.12 -32.37
C VAL A 311 21.74 36.62 -32.50
N ILE A 312 20.91 37.20 -33.38
CA ILE A 312 19.52 36.74 -33.61
C ILE A 312 19.51 35.27 -34.07
N VAL A 313 20.41 34.92 -34.99
CA VAL A 313 20.51 33.54 -35.53
C VAL A 313 21.04 32.57 -34.47
N LEU A 314 22.11 32.93 -33.76
CA LEU A 314 22.67 32.10 -32.69
C LEU A 314 21.66 31.88 -31.56
N ASP A 315 20.96 32.93 -31.17
CA ASP A 315 19.90 32.90 -30.15
C ASP A 315 18.71 32.04 -30.59
N TRP A 316 18.32 32.08 -31.88
CA TRP A 316 17.31 31.18 -32.44
C TRP A 316 17.72 29.70 -32.35
N VAL A 317 18.96 29.36 -32.73
CA VAL A 317 19.49 27.99 -32.60
C VAL A 317 19.51 27.55 -31.14
N LEU A 318 20.08 28.37 -30.26
CA LEU A 318 20.19 28.06 -28.83
C LEU A 318 18.83 27.89 -28.16
N CYS A 319 17.83 28.70 -28.52
CA CYS A 319 16.47 28.52 -28.01
C CYS A 319 15.86 27.19 -28.42
N ASN A 320 16.02 26.79 -29.68
CA ASN A 320 15.54 25.50 -30.15
C ASN A 320 16.28 24.34 -29.46
N CYS A 321 17.59 24.45 -29.26
CA CYS A 321 18.38 23.46 -28.55
C CYS A 321 18.01 23.35 -27.06
N LEU A 322 17.83 24.47 -26.35
CA LEU A 322 17.51 24.47 -24.92
C LEU A 322 16.06 24.03 -24.66
N LEU A 323 15.10 24.66 -25.34
CA LEU A 323 13.67 24.39 -25.12
C LEU A 323 13.23 23.04 -25.72
N GLY A 324 13.78 22.70 -26.89
CA GLY A 324 13.57 21.41 -27.55
C GLY A 324 14.35 20.30 -26.86
N GLY A 325 15.61 20.54 -26.49
CA GLY A 325 16.48 19.55 -25.84
C GLY A 325 15.95 19.09 -24.48
N ILE A 326 15.47 19.98 -23.62
CA ILE A 326 14.85 19.60 -22.33
C ILE A 326 13.62 18.70 -22.53
N ARG A 327 12.82 19.00 -23.56
CA ARG A 327 11.60 18.26 -23.91
C ARG A 327 11.89 16.92 -24.59
N ILE A 328 12.89 16.87 -25.45
CA ILE A 328 13.38 15.64 -26.08
C ILE A 328 14.03 14.74 -25.03
N LEU A 329 14.84 15.29 -24.12
CA LEU A 329 15.45 14.54 -23.02
C LEU A 329 14.38 13.96 -22.11
N ARG A 330 13.32 14.71 -21.80
CA ARG A 330 12.15 14.20 -21.08
C ARG A 330 11.44 13.08 -21.85
N ARG A 331 11.16 13.27 -23.15
CA ARG A 331 10.51 12.26 -23.98
C ARG A 331 11.37 10.99 -24.08
N PHE A 332 12.69 11.16 -24.19
CA PHE A 332 13.65 10.07 -24.19
C PHE A 332 13.67 9.37 -22.84
N HIS A 333 13.67 10.11 -21.73
CA HIS A 333 13.50 9.56 -20.38
C HIS A 333 12.19 8.77 -20.24
N GLU A 334 11.05 9.29 -20.69
CA GLU A 334 9.77 8.57 -20.65
C GLU A 334 9.77 7.32 -21.54
N THR A 335 10.40 7.40 -22.72
CA THR A 335 10.52 6.27 -23.65
C THR A 335 11.44 5.19 -23.07
N VAL A 336 12.60 5.59 -22.56
CA VAL A 336 13.56 4.71 -21.89
C VAL A 336 12.96 4.14 -20.62
N LYS A 337 12.20 4.90 -19.82
CA LYS A 337 11.46 4.40 -18.65
C LYS A 337 10.46 3.33 -19.05
N ASN A 338 9.65 3.58 -20.07
CA ASN A 338 8.68 2.60 -20.58
C ASN A 338 9.34 1.36 -21.20
N ALA A 339 10.55 1.51 -21.77
CA ALA A 339 11.32 0.42 -22.37
C ALA A 339 12.17 -0.36 -21.34
N ALA A 340 12.64 0.30 -20.28
CA ALA A 340 13.44 -0.27 -19.20
C ALA A 340 12.56 -0.92 -18.12
N LEU A 341 11.30 -0.49 -17.97
CA LEU A 341 10.30 -1.26 -17.25
C LEU A 341 10.11 -2.59 -17.99
N LEU A 342 10.68 -3.65 -17.44
CA LEU A 342 10.39 -5.02 -17.84
C LEU A 342 8.93 -5.30 -17.54
N ARG A 343 8.07 -4.99 -18.51
CA ARG A 343 6.67 -5.38 -18.48
C ARG A 343 6.62 -6.90 -18.44
N LYS A 344 5.86 -7.45 -17.49
CA LYS A 344 5.61 -8.89 -17.39
C LYS A 344 5.11 -9.41 -18.73
N LYS A 345 5.81 -10.42 -19.26
CA LYS A 345 5.41 -11.12 -20.48
C LYS A 345 4.17 -11.93 -20.19
N VAL A 346 3.07 -11.57 -20.82
CA VAL A 346 1.79 -12.25 -20.62
C VAL A 346 1.39 -13.03 -21.85
N LEU A 347 1.04 -14.29 -21.67
CA LEU A 347 0.34 -15.06 -22.68
C LEU A 347 -1.17 -14.95 -22.42
N VAL A 348 -1.94 -14.52 -23.41
CA VAL A 348 -3.41 -14.44 -23.29
C VAL A 348 -4.02 -15.66 -23.97
N VAL A 349 -4.79 -16.45 -23.23
CA VAL A 349 -5.45 -17.67 -23.71
C VAL A 349 -6.95 -17.44 -23.69
N GLY A 350 -7.66 -17.67 -24.79
CA GLY A 350 -9.10 -17.49 -24.78
C GLY A 350 -9.89 -18.07 -25.95
N CYS A 351 -11.19 -17.77 -25.95
CA CYS A 351 -12.19 -18.42 -26.79
C CYS A 351 -12.87 -17.38 -27.69
N GLY A 352 -12.56 -17.35 -29.00
CA GLY A 352 -13.20 -16.39 -29.92
C GLY A 352 -12.90 -14.93 -29.56
N ASP A 353 -13.91 -14.06 -29.58
CA ASP A 353 -13.74 -12.60 -29.40
C ASP A 353 -13.51 -12.17 -27.93
N SER A 354 -13.55 -13.09 -26.96
CA SER A 354 -13.36 -12.82 -25.52
C SER A 354 -11.97 -12.26 -25.16
N THR A 355 -10.98 -12.47 -26.03
CA THR A 355 -9.60 -11.96 -25.85
C THR A 355 -9.44 -10.49 -26.24
N GLU A 356 -10.34 -9.95 -27.05
CA GLU A 356 -10.23 -8.60 -27.63
C GLU A 356 -10.34 -7.46 -26.59
N PRO A 357 -11.27 -7.49 -25.62
CA PRO A 357 -11.36 -6.45 -24.59
C PRO A 357 -10.11 -6.40 -23.70
N VAL A 358 -9.56 -7.56 -23.35
CA VAL A 358 -8.33 -7.68 -22.55
C VAL A 358 -7.14 -7.07 -23.29
N LEU A 359 -7.01 -7.36 -24.59
CA LEU A 359 -5.98 -6.77 -25.44
C LEU A 359 -6.15 -5.25 -25.55
N ARG A 360 -7.39 -4.77 -25.69
CA ARG A 360 -7.70 -3.35 -25.79
C ARG A 360 -7.35 -2.59 -24.51
N ASP A 361 -7.65 -3.13 -23.34
CA ASP A 361 -7.33 -2.49 -22.05
C ASP A 361 -5.83 -2.46 -21.75
N ILE A 362 -5.10 -3.51 -22.12
CA ILE A 362 -3.64 -3.54 -22.03
C ILE A 362 -3.03 -2.53 -23.03
N ALA A 363 -3.56 -2.46 -24.25
CA ALA A 363 -3.12 -1.48 -25.26
C ALA A 363 -3.41 -0.03 -24.84
N ASN A 364 -4.51 0.22 -24.13
CA ASN A 364 -4.91 1.54 -23.62
C ASN A 364 -4.18 1.97 -22.34
N ASN A 365 -3.09 1.31 -21.96
CA ASN A 365 -2.21 1.69 -20.84
C ASN A 365 -2.90 1.71 -19.46
N ARG A 366 -4.03 1.01 -19.27
CA ARG A 366 -4.64 0.83 -17.93
C ARG A 366 -3.82 -0.10 -17.04
N PHE A 367 -3.11 -1.06 -17.64
CA PHE A 367 -2.17 -1.95 -16.95
C PHE A 367 -0.74 -1.78 -17.50
N LYS A 368 -0.02 -0.77 -17.01
CA LYS A 368 1.30 -0.37 -17.52
C LYS A 368 2.40 -1.42 -17.35
N ASP A 369 2.14 -2.45 -16.54
CA ASP A 369 3.11 -3.47 -16.15
C ASP A 369 3.09 -4.73 -17.05
N TYR A 370 2.19 -4.83 -18.03
CA TYR A 370 2.03 -6.03 -18.86
C TYR A 370 2.43 -5.81 -20.33
N ARG A 371 3.08 -6.82 -20.92
CA ARG A 371 3.35 -6.93 -22.36
C ARG A 371 2.81 -8.27 -22.86
N VAL A 372 1.80 -8.23 -23.72
CA VAL A 372 1.25 -9.46 -24.31
C VAL A 372 2.23 -10.01 -25.35
N ILE A 373 2.71 -11.23 -25.15
CA ILE A 373 3.67 -11.89 -26.04
C ILE A 373 3.01 -12.71 -27.14
N GLY A 374 1.77 -13.15 -26.92
CA GLY A 374 1.01 -13.92 -27.88
C GLY A 374 -0.37 -14.31 -27.38
N LEU A 375 -1.17 -14.78 -28.33
CA LEU A 375 -2.52 -15.28 -28.11
C LEU A 375 -2.59 -16.77 -28.39
N VAL A 376 -3.35 -17.48 -27.56
CA VAL A 376 -3.78 -18.85 -27.84
C VAL A 376 -5.29 -18.82 -28.01
N ASN A 377 -5.78 -19.16 -29.20
CA ASN A 377 -7.20 -19.11 -29.54
C ASN A 377 -7.71 -20.53 -29.89
N GLY A 378 -8.99 -20.80 -29.60
CA GLY A 378 -9.62 -22.06 -29.96
C GLY A 378 -9.87 -22.25 -31.46
N ASP A 379 -9.92 -21.16 -32.24
CA ASP A 379 -10.16 -21.23 -33.69
C ASP A 379 -8.84 -21.55 -34.45
N PRO A 380 -8.73 -22.71 -35.12
CA PRO A 380 -7.56 -23.07 -35.91
C PRO A 380 -7.28 -22.10 -37.06
N ASN A 381 -8.30 -21.42 -37.59
CA ASN A 381 -8.16 -20.50 -38.72
C ASN A 381 -7.43 -19.20 -38.35
N LEU A 382 -7.42 -18.85 -37.06
CA LEU A 382 -6.73 -17.65 -36.57
C LEU A 382 -5.23 -17.89 -36.31
N LYS A 383 -4.75 -19.14 -36.41
CA LYS A 383 -3.34 -19.49 -36.20
C LYS A 383 -2.45 -18.74 -37.20
N GLY A 384 -1.43 -18.03 -36.67
CA GLY A 384 -0.51 -17.22 -37.49
C GLY A 384 -1.03 -15.82 -37.85
N MET A 385 -2.29 -15.50 -37.55
CA MET A 385 -2.83 -14.14 -37.71
C MET A 385 -2.45 -13.23 -36.54
N ARG A 386 -2.79 -11.95 -36.63
CA ARG A 386 -2.56 -10.95 -35.57
C ARG A 386 -3.86 -10.27 -35.17
N ILE A 387 -4.10 -10.10 -33.87
CA ILE A 387 -5.21 -9.34 -33.29
C ILE A 387 -4.61 -8.21 -32.44
N HIS A 388 -4.96 -6.94 -32.69
CA HIS A 388 -4.36 -5.78 -32.00
C HIS A 388 -2.82 -5.80 -31.98
N ASN A 389 -2.20 -6.17 -33.12
CA ASN A 389 -0.75 -6.36 -33.29
C ASN A 389 -0.11 -7.49 -32.45
N VAL A 390 -0.90 -8.33 -31.76
CA VAL A 390 -0.42 -9.51 -31.03
C VAL A 390 -0.58 -10.77 -31.90
N PRO A 391 0.46 -11.61 -32.07
CA PRO A 391 0.37 -12.83 -32.87
C PRO A 391 -0.44 -13.91 -32.17
N VAL A 392 -1.25 -14.65 -32.94
CA VAL A 392 -1.90 -15.89 -32.49
C VAL A 392 -0.92 -17.04 -32.70
N LEU A 393 -0.35 -17.52 -31.59
CA LEU A 393 0.76 -18.47 -31.55
C LEU A 393 0.33 -19.91 -31.85
N GLY A 394 -0.92 -20.25 -31.54
CA GLY A 394 -1.45 -21.59 -31.79
C GLY A 394 -2.79 -21.81 -31.14
N THR A 395 -3.21 -23.07 -31.18
CA THR A 395 -4.47 -23.54 -30.60
C THR A 395 -4.28 -23.99 -29.15
N ARG A 396 -5.40 -24.24 -28.46
CA ARG A 396 -5.40 -24.68 -27.04
C ARG A 396 -4.63 -25.98 -26.83
N ASP A 397 -4.70 -26.92 -27.78
CA ASP A 397 -3.99 -28.20 -27.69
C ASP A 397 -2.46 -28.03 -27.74
N GLU A 398 -1.98 -26.92 -28.29
CA GLU A 398 -0.56 -26.57 -28.35
C GLU A 398 -0.11 -25.74 -27.15
N LEU A 399 -0.99 -25.46 -26.18
CA LEU A 399 -0.70 -24.58 -25.05
C LEU A 399 0.49 -25.04 -24.22
N GLU A 400 0.61 -26.33 -23.91
CA GLU A 400 1.76 -26.85 -23.14
C GLU A 400 3.08 -26.59 -23.88
N ARG A 401 3.12 -26.81 -25.20
CA ARG A 401 4.27 -26.50 -26.05
C ARG A 401 4.57 -25.00 -26.09
N ILE A 402 3.55 -24.16 -26.25
CA ILE A 402 3.67 -22.70 -26.31
C ILE A 402 4.18 -22.15 -24.97
N LEU A 403 3.71 -22.68 -23.83
CA LEU A 403 4.17 -22.26 -22.51
C LEU A 403 5.66 -22.58 -22.31
N GLN A 404 6.15 -23.70 -22.85
CA GLN A 404 7.56 -24.07 -22.80
C GLN A 404 8.42 -23.24 -23.76
N GLU A 405 7.95 -23.01 -24.99
CA GLU A 405 8.69 -22.26 -26.01
C GLU A 405 8.73 -20.75 -25.71
N CYS A 406 7.63 -20.19 -25.23
CA CYS A 406 7.49 -18.74 -25.00
C CYS A 406 7.86 -18.29 -23.59
N ASP A 407 7.84 -19.21 -22.62
CA ASP A 407 8.18 -19.00 -21.20
C ASP A 407 7.58 -17.70 -20.60
N PRO A 408 6.23 -17.51 -20.62
CA PRO A 408 5.61 -16.29 -20.11
C PRO A 408 5.85 -16.09 -18.60
N ASP A 409 5.83 -14.83 -18.16
CA ASP A 409 5.89 -14.48 -16.73
C ASP A 409 4.55 -14.73 -16.04
N GLU A 410 3.43 -14.59 -16.77
CA GLU A 410 2.06 -14.79 -16.28
C GLU A 410 1.14 -15.20 -17.45
N VAL A 411 0.11 -16.00 -17.19
CA VAL A 411 -0.90 -16.39 -18.20
C VAL A 411 -2.24 -15.73 -17.86
N ILE A 412 -2.82 -14.97 -18.78
CA ILE A 412 -4.18 -14.42 -18.64
C ILE A 412 -5.17 -15.30 -19.41
N ILE A 413 -6.15 -15.86 -18.73
CA ILE A 413 -7.17 -16.73 -19.30
C ILE A 413 -8.46 -15.93 -19.48
N ALA A 414 -8.86 -15.67 -20.72
CA ALA A 414 -10.10 -15.00 -21.10
C ALA A 414 -11.05 -16.04 -21.75
N CYS A 415 -11.85 -16.72 -20.92
CA CYS A 415 -12.77 -17.77 -21.35
C CYS A 415 -14.21 -17.43 -20.94
N SER A 416 -15.21 -17.79 -21.75
CA SER A 416 -16.64 -17.63 -21.45
C SER A 416 -17.17 -18.89 -20.76
N SER A 417 -18.17 -18.78 -19.88
CA SER A 417 -18.69 -19.92 -19.11
C SER A 417 -19.64 -20.85 -19.91
N GLY A 418 -19.43 -20.99 -21.22
CA GLY A 418 -20.32 -21.73 -22.13
C GLY A 418 -20.11 -23.26 -22.14
N PRO A 419 -21.15 -24.05 -22.52
CA PRO A 419 -21.02 -25.50 -22.69
C PRO A 419 -20.04 -25.82 -23.83
N GLY A 420 -19.01 -26.61 -23.52
CA GLY A 420 -17.90 -26.90 -24.44
C GLY A 420 -16.61 -26.14 -24.13
N ASP A 421 -16.60 -25.26 -23.13
CA ASP A 421 -15.40 -24.51 -22.79
C ASP A 421 -14.44 -25.29 -21.88
N ARG A 422 -13.29 -25.65 -22.44
CA ARG A 422 -12.22 -26.45 -21.80
C ARG A 422 -11.33 -25.60 -20.88
N ARG A 423 -11.95 -24.75 -20.05
CA ARG A 423 -11.24 -23.89 -19.08
C ARG A 423 -10.39 -24.71 -18.11
N GLU A 424 -10.89 -25.88 -17.69
CA GLU A 424 -10.15 -26.80 -16.81
C GLU A 424 -8.84 -27.30 -17.45
N GLU A 425 -8.87 -27.66 -18.75
CA GLU A 425 -7.68 -28.15 -19.47
C GLU A 425 -6.60 -27.06 -19.59
N ILE A 426 -7.02 -25.81 -19.81
CA ILE A 426 -6.12 -24.65 -19.87
C ILE A 426 -5.47 -24.38 -18.50
N VAL A 427 -6.26 -24.42 -17.42
CA VAL A 427 -5.77 -24.22 -16.05
C VAL A 427 -4.82 -25.33 -15.64
N ASP A 428 -5.14 -26.59 -15.94
CA ASP A 428 -4.28 -27.74 -15.64
C ASP A 428 -2.96 -27.67 -16.43
N SER A 429 -2.99 -27.25 -17.69
CA SER A 429 -1.78 -27.00 -18.50
C SER A 429 -0.90 -25.91 -17.88
N CYS A 430 -1.51 -24.82 -17.39
CA CYS A 430 -0.77 -23.76 -16.68
C CYS A 430 -0.16 -24.26 -15.37
N ARG A 431 -0.89 -25.05 -14.57
CA ARG A 431 -0.38 -25.64 -13.32
C ARG A 431 0.80 -26.58 -13.54
N LYS A 432 0.71 -27.48 -14.52
CA LYS A 432 1.82 -28.39 -14.87
C LYS A 432 3.08 -27.63 -15.29
N SER A 433 2.91 -26.49 -15.96
CA SER A 433 4.03 -25.63 -16.37
C SER A 433 4.66 -24.85 -15.22
N GLY A 434 4.03 -24.80 -14.04
CA GLY A 434 4.48 -24.01 -12.89
C GLY A 434 4.39 -22.50 -13.10
N LYS A 435 3.66 -22.04 -14.12
CA LYS A 435 3.50 -20.62 -14.44
C LYS A 435 2.31 -20.01 -13.70
N PRO A 436 2.45 -18.82 -13.09
CA PRO A 436 1.34 -18.14 -12.45
C PRO A 436 0.32 -17.72 -13.52
N PHE A 437 -0.97 -17.81 -13.19
CA PHE A 437 -2.05 -17.49 -14.12
C PHE A 437 -3.16 -16.68 -13.43
N ARG A 438 -3.87 -15.87 -14.22
CA ARG A 438 -5.00 -15.02 -13.81
C ARG A 438 -6.16 -15.22 -14.78
N ILE A 439 -7.38 -15.25 -14.28
CA ILE A 439 -8.57 -15.48 -15.12
C ILE A 439 -9.39 -14.18 -15.22
N VAL A 440 -9.82 -13.82 -16.43
CA VAL A 440 -10.60 -12.63 -16.75
C VAL A 440 -11.94 -13.06 -17.39
N PRO A 441 -13.09 -12.58 -16.90
CA PRO A 441 -14.41 -12.96 -17.43
C PRO A 441 -14.74 -12.27 -18.78
N ASP A 442 -15.63 -12.87 -19.57
CA ASP A 442 -16.13 -12.31 -20.85
C ASP A 442 -17.22 -11.24 -20.61
N LEU A 443 -17.27 -10.21 -21.45
CA LEU A 443 -18.29 -9.16 -21.43
C LEU A 443 -19.71 -9.68 -21.75
N ARG A 444 -19.84 -10.75 -22.55
CA ARG A 444 -21.16 -11.34 -22.90
C ARG A 444 -21.79 -12.07 -21.72
N ASP A 445 -20.96 -12.64 -20.85
CA ASP A 445 -21.37 -13.30 -19.62
C ASP A 445 -22.01 -12.29 -18.64
N VAL A 446 -21.63 -11.01 -18.71
CA VAL A 446 -22.22 -9.89 -17.95
C VAL A 446 -23.57 -9.42 -18.54
N LEU A 447 -23.74 -9.50 -19.87
CA LEU A 447 -24.93 -9.00 -20.58
C LEU A 447 -26.12 -9.98 -20.63
N ILE A 448 -25.87 -11.29 -20.50
CA ILE A 448 -26.90 -12.34 -20.65
C ILE A 448 -27.58 -12.70 -19.31
N GLY A 449 -27.19 -12.07 -18.19
CA GLY A 449 -27.84 -12.28 -16.89
C GLY A 449 -27.69 -13.71 -16.35
N ARG A 450 -26.75 -14.50 -16.89
CA ARG A 450 -26.30 -15.73 -16.23
C ARG A 450 -25.35 -15.32 -15.13
N GLU A 451 -25.71 -15.63 -13.89
CA GLU A 451 -24.95 -15.38 -12.67
C GLU A 451 -23.49 -15.84 -12.82
N ILE A 452 -22.62 -14.90 -13.22
CA ILE A 452 -21.18 -15.03 -13.14
C ILE A 452 -20.73 -13.83 -12.30
N PRO A 453 -20.13 -14.08 -11.11
CA PRO A 453 -19.84 -13.04 -10.13
C PRO A 453 -18.96 -11.94 -10.71
N GLU A 454 -19.39 -10.70 -10.45
CA GLU A 454 -18.80 -9.43 -10.87
C GLU A 454 -17.31 -9.32 -10.47
N LEU A 455 -16.41 -9.51 -11.44
CA LEU A 455 -14.95 -9.58 -11.23
C LEU A 455 -14.23 -8.21 -11.25
N THR A 456 -14.98 -7.14 -10.99
CA THR A 456 -14.46 -5.84 -10.54
C THR A 456 -14.91 -5.48 -9.13
N ARG A 457 -15.71 -6.33 -8.46
CA ARG A 457 -15.93 -6.22 -7.04
C ARG A 457 -14.81 -6.96 -6.30
N SER A 458 -14.17 -6.27 -5.37
CA SER A 458 -13.67 -6.95 -4.17
C SER A 458 -14.85 -7.75 -3.62
N PHE A 459 -14.75 -9.08 -3.51
CA PHE A 459 -15.78 -9.92 -2.90
C PHE A 459 -16.26 -9.25 -1.61
N GLU A 460 -17.55 -8.93 -1.51
CA GLU A 460 -18.10 -8.26 -0.32
C GLU A 460 -18.30 -9.32 0.75
N ALA A 461 -18.08 -8.98 2.03
CA ALA A 461 -18.30 -9.90 3.14
C ALA A 461 -19.72 -10.51 3.10
N ASP A 462 -20.69 -9.74 2.63
CA ASP A 462 -22.10 -10.11 2.44
C ASP A 462 -22.27 -11.37 1.58
N ASP A 463 -21.40 -11.63 0.60
CA ASP A 463 -21.47 -12.80 -0.29
C ASP A 463 -21.16 -14.13 0.43
N LEU A 464 -20.54 -14.05 1.62
CA LEU A 464 -20.30 -15.20 2.50
C LEU A 464 -21.43 -15.42 3.51
N LEU A 465 -22.37 -14.48 3.62
CA LEU A 465 -23.58 -14.69 4.40
C LEU A 465 -24.52 -15.62 3.64
N PHE A 466 -24.88 -16.74 4.26
CA PHE A 466 -25.91 -17.65 3.74
C PHE A 466 -27.34 -17.11 3.98
N ARG A 467 -27.50 -15.78 4.07
CA ARG A 467 -28.74 -15.04 4.28
C ARG A 467 -28.60 -13.59 3.81
N GLU A 468 -29.71 -12.91 3.57
CA GLU A 468 -29.69 -11.48 3.25
C GLU A 468 -29.22 -10.64 4.46
N PRO A 469 -28.34 -9.64 4.24
CA PRO A 469 -27.96 -8.67 5.26
C PRO A 469 -29.15 -7.76 5.61
N ILE A 470 -29.33 -7.44 6.89
CA ILE A 470 -30.32 -6.44 7.32
C ILE A 470 -29.83 -5.06 6.87
N ARG A 471 -30.66 -4.36 6.09
CA ARG A 471 -30.45 -2.96 5.69
C ARG A 471 -31.55 -2.11 6.34
N SER A 472 -31.17 -1.20 7.23
CA SER A 472 -32.09 -0.23 7.83
C SER A 472 -32.01 1.12 7.13
N ASP A 473 -33.15 1.78 6.95
CA ASP A 473 -33.21 3.18 6.52
C ASP A 473 -32.74 4.06 7.70
N GLY A 474 -31.50 4.57 7.63
CA GLY A 474 -30.81 5.28 8.71
C GLY A 474 -31.43 6.61 9.19
N THR A 475 -32.65 6.92 8.77
CA THR A 475 -33.39 8.14 9.13
C THR A 475 -33.73 8.21 10.62
N ASP A 476 -34.05 7.07 11.25
CA ASP A 476 -34.38 7.01 12.69
C ASP A 476 -33.14 7.32 13.57
N LEU A 477 -32.01 6.68 13.28
CA LEU A 477 -30.77 6.87 14.04
C LEU A 477 -30.21 8.30 13.94
N ALA A 478 -30.35 8.95 12.79
CA ALA A 478 -29.92 10.34 12.60
C ALA A 478 -30.61 11.28 13.61
N THR A 479 -31.91 11.09 13.87
CA THR A 479 -32.62 11.93 14.85
C THR A 479 -32.16 11.71 16.30
N GLN A 480 -31.69 10.51 16.62
CA GLN A 480 -31.29 10.12 17.98
C GLN A 480 -29.88 10.59 18.36
N PHE A 481 -28.96 10.65 17.39
CA PHE A 481 -27.55 11.01 17.63
C PHE A 481 -27.16 12.41 17.14
N ALA A 482 -27.96 13.06 16.29
CA ALA A 482 -27.66 14.39 15.79
C ALA A 482 -27.47 15.41 16.93
N ASN A 483 -26.45 16.27 16.79
CA ASN A 483 -26.08 17.32 17.74
C ASN A 483 -25.71 16.85 19.16
N ARG A 484 -25.51 15.54 19.40
CA ARG A 484 -25.15 15.01 20.72
C ARG A 484 -23.68 14.57 20.78
N PRO A 485 -22.96 14.78 21.90
CA PRO A 485 -21.59 14.30 22.04
C PRO A 485 -21.57 12.79 22.31
N VAL A 486 -20.77 12.05 21.54
CA VAL A 486 -20.68 10.59 21.65
C VAL A 486 -19.23 10.16 21.85
N MET A 487 -18.99 9.30 22.84
CA MET A 487 -17.70 8.70 23.10
C MET A 487 -17.69 7.23 22.72
N ILE A 488 -16.66 6.80 21.99
CA ILE A 488 -16.43 5.42 21.61
C ILE A 488 -15.08 4.99 22.18
N THR A 489 -15.05 3.99 23.05
CA THR A 489 -13.79 3.36 23.48
C THR A 489 -13.46 2.18 22.56
N GLY A 490 -12.18 1.95 22.28
CA GLY A 490 -11.78 0.96 21.28
C GLY A 490 -12.14 1.42 19.87
N ALA A 491 -12.12 2.74 19.64
CA ALA A 491 -12.59 3.39 18.42
C ALA A 491 -11.84 2.95 17.16
N GLY A 492 -10.62 2.43 17.30
CA GLY A 492 -9.83 1.91 16.18
C GLY A 492 -10.08 0.42 15.87
N GLY A 493 -10.82 -0.30 16.71
CA GLY A 493 -11.13 -1.72 16.53
C GLY A 493 -12.16 -1.97 15.41
N SER A 494 -12.35 -3.23 15.00
CA SER A 494 -13.26 -3.56 13.88
C SER A 494 -14.70 -3.08 14.12
N ILE A 495 -15.25 -3.29 15.33
CA ILE A 495 -16.60 -2.81 15.70
C ILE A 495 -16.57 -1.32 16.04
N GLY A 496 -15.61 -0.87 16.85
CA GLY A 496 -15.54 0.53 17.30
C GLY A 496 -15.35 1.52 16.15
N SER A 497 -14.57 1.16 15.14
CA SER A 497 -14.38 2.00 13.94
C SER A 497 -15.65 2.09 13.09
N GLU A 498 -16.44 1.03 13.02
CA GLU A 498 -17.71 1.07 12.30
C GLU A 498 -18.79 1.83 13.07
N ILE A 499 -18.88 1.65 14.41
CA ILE A 499 -19.71 2.50 15.28
C ILE A 499 -19.37 3.96 15.03
N THR A 500 -18.07 4.29 15.02
CA THR A 500 -17.57 5.64 14.78
C THR A 500 -18.02 6.19 13.42
N ARG A 501 -17.92 5.42 12.33
CA ARG A 501 -18.35 5.84 10.99
C ARG A 501 -19.85 6.09 10.92
N GLN A 502 -20.66 5.16 11.41
CA GLN A 502 -22.11 5.29 11.35
C GLN A 502 -22.62 6.42 12.24
N ILE A 503 -22.05 6.60 13.43
CA ILE A 503 -22.39 7.72 14.30
C ILE A 503 -21.96 9.05 13.67
N ALA A 504 -20.77 9.16 13.09
CA ALA A 504 -20.34 10.39 12.42
C ALA A 504 -21.29 10.77 11.25
N ALA A 505 -21.83 9.78 10.53
CA ALA A 505 -22.83 10.01 9.49
C ALA A 505 -24.17 10.54 10.01
N CYS A 506 -24.46 10.40 11.31
CA CYS A 506 -25.64 10.98 11.96
C CYS A 506 -25.44 12.46 12.39
N HIS A 507 -24.31 13.09 12.05
CA HIS A 507 -23.98 14.49 12.41
C HIS A 507 -24.10 14.82 13.92
N PRO A 508 -23.42 14.08 14.81
CA PRO A 508 -23.30 14.45 16.22
C PRO A 508 -22.55 15.77 16.38
N SER A 509 -22.72 16.44 17.51
CA SER A 509 -21.97 17.68 17.81
C SER A 509 -20.48 17.38 17.97
N ARG A 510 -20.15 16.23 18.57
CA ARG A 510 -18.76 15.79 18.78
C ARG A 510 -18.66 14.26 18.82
N VAL A 511 -17.59 13.72 18.26
CA VAL A 511 -17.22 12.30 18.33
C VAL A 511 -15.88 12.16 19.03
N ILE A 512 -15.88 11.58 20.24
CA ILE A 512 -14.69 11.34 21.04
C ILE A 512 -14.19 9.91 20.78
N LEU A 513 -13.00 9.81 20.17
CA LEU A 513 -12.37 8.54 19.80
C LEU A 513 -11.35 8.15 20.87
N PHE A 514 -11.71 7.25 21.78
CA PHE A 514 -10.83 6.82 22.86
C PHE A 514 -10.19 5.47 22.54
N GLU A 515 -8.87 5.45 22.34
CA GLU A 515 -8.16 4.27 21.86
C GLU A 515 -6.74 4.20 22.45
N LYS A 516 -6.27 2.99 22.75
CA LYS A 516 -4.91 2.74 23.24
C LYS A 516 -3.92 2.59 22.09
N HIS A 517 -4.36 2.01 20.99
CA HIS A 517 -3.53 1.78 19.81
C HIS A 517 -3.44 3.02 18.92
N GLU A 518 -2.29 3.70 18.95
CA GLU A 518 -2.01 4.93 18.21
C GLU A 518 -2.36 4.82 16.71
N ASN A 519 -1.87 3.78 16.03
CA ASN A 519 -2.09 3.63 14.59
C ASN A 519 -3.59 3.45 14.25
N SER A 520 -4.29 2.64 15.05
CA SER A 520 -5.72 2.42 14.84
C SER A 520 -6.53 3.69 15.07
N LEU A 521 -6.14 4.52 16.05
CA LEU A 521 -6.74 5.83 16.32
C LEU A 521 -6.48 6.82 15.17
N TYR A 522 -5.24 6.89 14.68
CA TYR A 522 -4.86 7.75 13.56
C TYR A 522 -5.63 7.41 12.28
N GLU A 523 -5.73 6.12 11.93
CA GLU A 523 -6.42 5.68 10.73
C GLU A 523 -7.91 6.02 10.75
N ILE A 524 -8.60 5.79 11.88
CA ILE A 524 -10.03 6.13 11.98
C ILE A 524 -10.25 7.65 12.00
N GLU A 525 -9.41 8.42 12.69
CA GLU A 525 -9.49 9.89 12.68
C GLU A 525 -9.34 10.43 11.25
N ARG A 526 -8.30 9.98 10.55
CA ARG A 526 -8.04 10.39 9.17
C ARG A 526 -9.20 10.03 8.24
N ALA A 527 -9.75 8.83 8.37
CA ALA A 527 -10.89 8.39 7.57
C ALA A 527 -12.12 9.30 7.78
N LEU A 528 -12.45 9.66 9.02
CA LEU A 528 -13.57 10.55 9.32
C LEU A 528 -13.35 11.98 8.81
N ARG A 529 -12.13 12.52 9.00
CA ARG A 529 -11.79 13.86 8.52
C ARG A 529 -11.86 13.96 6.99
N LEU A 530 -11.45 12.90 6.28
CA LEU A 530 -11.55 12.82 4.82
C LEU A 530 -13.00 12.73 4.33
N ALA A 531 -13.86 12.02 5.06
CA ALA A 531 -15.27 11.88 4.71
C ALA A 531 -16.08 13.18 4.90
N GLY A 532 -15.63 14.07 5.80
CA GLY A 532 -16.14 15.45 5.88
C GLY A 532 -17.53 15.58 6.51
N TYR A 533 -17.88 14.74 7.48
CA TYR A 533 -19.21 14.73 8.12
C TYR A 533 -19.56 15.99 8.95
N GLY A 534 -18.66 16.96 9.10
CA GLY A 534 -18.92 18.23 9.79
C GLY A 534 -18.94 18.18 11.32
N SER A 535 -18.95 16.99 11.93
CA SER A 535 -18.80 16.80 13.38
C SER A 535 -17.39 17.14 13.88
N GLU A 536 -17.28 17.63 15.12
CA GLU A 536 -15.99 17.81 15.77
C GLU A 536 -15.42 16.44 16.18
N ILE A 537 -14.26 16.08 15.63
CA ILE A 537 -13.61 14.78 15.87
C ILE A 537 -12.46 14.97 16.87
N GLU A 538 -12.55 14.32 18.02
CA GLU A 538 -11.59 14.42 19.12
C GLU A 538 -10.87 13.09 19.34
N PRO A 539 -9.66 12.90 18.77
CA PRO A 539 -8.84 11.72 19.00
C PRO A 539 -8.19 11.77 20.38
N VAL A 540 -8.43 10.76 21.20
CA VAL A 540 -7.89 10.68 22.56
C VAL A 540 -7.16 9.36 22.75
N ILE A 541 -5.83 9.43 22.81
CA ILE A 541 -5.03 8.27 23.21
C ILE A 541 -5.18 8.00 24.71
N GLY A 542 -5.50 6.76 25.08
CA GLY A 542 -5.70 6.37 26.47
C GLY A 542 -6.05 4.89 26.66
N ASP A 543 -5.78 4.38 27.85
CA ASP A 543 -6.14 3.02 28.26
C ASP A 543 -7.39 3.08 29.14
N VAL A 544 -8.38 2.23 28.87
CA VAL A 544 -9.62 2.15 29.66
C VAL A 544 -9.39 1.70 31.10
N THR A 545 -8.21 1.14 31.39
CA THR A 545 -7.78 0.74 32.73
C THR A 545 -7.16 1.89 33.52
N ASP A 546 -6.90 3.04 32.90
CA ASP A 546 -6.45 4.27 33.57
C ASP A 546 -7.67 5.12 33.96
N ALA A 547 -8.13 4.93 35.20
CA ALA A 547 -9.29 5.63 35.73
C ALA A 547 -9.15 7.16 35.72
N GLN A 548 -7.95 7.70 35.96
CA GLN A 548 -7.74 9.15 35.95
C GLN A 548 -7.85 9.71 34.53
N ARG A 549 -7.31 8.98 33.54
CA ARG A 549 -7.41 9.38 32.13
C ARG A 549 -8.85 9.34 31.64
N VAL A 550 -9.58 8.26 31.94
CA VAL A 550 -11.00 8.12 31.59
C VAL A 550 -11.82 9.24 32.24
N ASP A 551 -11.62 9.49 33.54
CA ASP A 551 -12.36 10.51 34.28
C ASP A 551 -12.13 11.93 33.71
N LYS A 552 -10.88 12.30 33.41
CA LYS A 552 -10.56 13.59 32.77
C LYS A 552 -11.23 13.78 31.41
N VAL A 553 -11.35 12.71 30.63
CA VAL A 553 -11.97 12.73 29.30
C VAL A 553 -13.48 12.87 29.42
N MET A 554 -14.12 12.09 30.30
CA MET A 554 -15.54 12.21 30.60
C MET A 554 -15.87 13.61 31.14
N ALA A 555 -15.08 14.14 32.07
CA ALA A 555 -15.23 15.48 32.61
C ALA A 555 -15.13 16.58 31.54
N LYS A 556 -14.13 16.48 30.66
CA LYS A 556 -13.87 17.49 29.61
C LYS A 556 -14.96 17.51 28.54
N PHE A 557 -15.39 16.34 28.09
CA PHE A 557 -16.22 16.24 26.88
C PHE A 557 -17.70 15.93 27.15
N GLN A 558 -18.05 15.50 28.37
CA GLN A 558 -19.43 15.24 28.83
C GLN A 558 -20.27 14.48 27.79
N PRO A 559 -19.86 13.26 27.38
CA PRO A 559 -20.58 12.51 26.36
C PRO A 559 -21.98 12.09 26.84
N GLU A 560 -22.97 12.22 25.98
CA GLU A 560 -24.34 11.73 26.25
C GLU A 560 -24.43 10.22 26.02
N PHE A 561 -23.75 9.72 24.97
CA PHE A 561 -23.65 8.30 24.67
C PHE A 561 -22.22 7.80 24.81
N VAL A 562 -22.05 6.67 25.49
CA VAL A 562 -20.77 5.97 25.61
C VAL A 562 -20.90 4.56 25.04
N PHE A 563 -20.25 4.30 23.92
CA PHE A 563 -20.15 2.96 23.33
C PHE A 563 -18.82 2.31 23.74
N HIS A 564 -18.90 1.26 24.55
CA HIS A 564 -17.73 0.57 25.08
C HIS A 564 -17.37 -0.66 24.25
N ALA A 565 -16.52 -0.48 23.24
CA ALA A 565 -16.02 -1.54 22.35
C ALA A 565 -14.57 -1.97 22.63
N ALA A 566 -13.90 -1.39 23.64
CA ALA A 566 -12.53 -1.75 24.01
C ALA A 566 -12.50 -3.08 24.78
N ALA A 567 -11.93 -4.13 24.19
CA ALA A 567 -11.77 -5.44 24.82
C ALA A 567 -10.71 -6.29 24.10
N TYR A 568 -10.13 -7.25 24.82
CA TYR A 568 -9.41 -8.35 24.20
C TYR A 568 -10.35 -9.49 23.84
N LYS A 569 -10.27 -9.95 22.57
CA LYS A 569 -11.23 -10.92 21.99
C LYS A 569 -10.64 -12.28 21.57
N HIS A 570 -9.31 -12.41 21.49
CA HIS A 570 -8.67 -13.62 20.95
C HIS A 570 -8.64 -14.75 21.98
N VAL A 571 -9.56 -15.71 21.89
CA VAL A 571 -9.68 -16.84 22.84
C VAL A 571 -8.34 -17.53 23.11
N PRO A 572 -7.59 -18.07 22.13
CA PRO A 572 -6.35 -18.81 22.43
C PRO A 572 -5.26 -17.95 23.07
N MET A 573 -5.24 -16.64 22.74
CA MET A 573 -4.28 -15.71 23.31
C MET A 573 -4.65 -15.37 24.75
N MET A 574 -5.94 -15.21 25.05
CA MET A 574 -6.44 -14.85 26.38
C MET A 574 -6.43 -16.03 27.35
N GLU A 575 -6.55 -17.28 26.88
CA GLU A 575 -6.25 -18.47 27.71
C GLU A 575 -4.85 -18.39 28.32
N ARG A 576 -3.88 -17.89 27.55
CA ARG A 576 -2.48 -17.74 28.00
C ARG A 576 -2.21 -16.42 28.74
N ASN A 577 -3.15 -15.48 28.71
CA ASN A 577 -2.96 -14.12 29.25
C ASN A 577 -4.19 -13.72 30.09
N ALA A 578 -4.61 -14.61 30.98
CA ALA A 578 -5.83 -14.45 31.75
C ALA A 578 -5.88 -13.15 32.58
N ARG A 579 -4.74 -12.76 33.16
CA ARG A 579 -4.60 -11.51 33.91
C ARG A 579 -4.89 -10.27 33.06
N GLU A 580 -4.34 -10.20 31.85
CA GLU A 580 -4.56 -9.07 30.95
C GLU A 580 -6.00 -9.05 30.43
N ALA A 581 -6.58 -10.24 30.16
CA ALA A 581 -8.00 -10.35 29.82
C ALA A 581 -8.89 -9.79 30.93
N TYR A 582 -8.64 -10.16 32.19
CA TYR A 582 -9.39 -9.66 33.35
C TYR A 582 -9.22 -8.15 33.52
N LYS A 583 -7.98 -7.65 33.47
CA LYS A 583 -7.66 -6.23 33.64
C LYS A 583 -8.41 -5.37 32.63
N THR A 584 -8.33 -5.71 31.33
CA THR A 584 -8.98 -4.89 30.29
C THR A 584 -10.48 -5.13 30.22
N ASN A 585 -10.94 -6.39 30.17
CA ASN A 585 -12.35 -6.68 29.92
C ASN A 585 -13.23 -6.47 31.16
N VAL A 586 -12.71 -6.64 32.38
CA VAL A 586 -13.50 -6.46 33.62
C VAL A 586 -13.22 -5.10 34.25
N LEU A 587 -11.97 -4.85 34.65
CA LEU A 587 -11.65 -3.60 35.37
C LEU A 587 -11.76 -2.38 34.46
N GLY A 588 -11.34 -2.50 33.19
CA GLY A 588 -11.52 -1.47 32.17
C GLY A 588 -12.99 -1.14 31.93
N THR A 589 -13.84 -2.15 31.73
CA THR A 589 -15.30 -1.93 31.58
C THR A 589 -15.91 -1.25 32.81
N ARG A 590 -15.59 -1.74 34.02
CA ARG A 590 -16.07 -1.13 35.26
C ARG A 590 -15.64 0.34 35.38
N THR A 591 -14.38 0.64 35.07
CA THR A 591 -13.82 2.01 35.12
C THR A 591 -14.60 2.96 34.22
N VAL A 592 -14.88 2.57 32.98
CA VAL A 592 -15.63 3.41 32.02
C VAL A 592 -17.09 3.53 32.41
N ALA A 593 -17.74 2.45 32.87
CA ALA A 593 -19.13 2.45 33.31
C ALA A 593 -19.34 3.36 34.54
N GLU A 594 -18.50 3.23 35.57
CA GLU A 594 -18.55 4.09 36.76
C GLU A 594 -18.28 5.56 36.40
N ALA A 595 -17.36 5.84 35.47
CA ALA A 595 -17.11 7.20 34.99
C ALA A 595 -18.30 7.77 34.22
N ALA A 596 -18.97 6.97 33.39
CA ALA A 596 -20.18 7.37 32.68
C ALA A 596 -21.30 7.77 33.66
N ILE A 597 -21.50 6.98 34.73
CA ILE A 597 -22.46 7.29 35.80
C ILE A 597 -22.06 8.58 36.53
N ARG A 598 -20.80 8.70 36.95
CA ARG A 598 -20.29 9.84 37.72
C ARG A 598 -20.43 11.17 36.98
N HIS A 599 -20.24 11.15 35.66
CA HIS A 599 -20.34 12.32 34.79
C HIS A 599 -21.70 12.46 34.11
N GLY A 600 -22.70 11.66 34.51
CA GLY A 600 -24.09 11.83 34.07
C GLY A 600 -24.34 11.57 32.58
N ALA A 601 -23.60 10.65 31.96
CA ALA A 601 -23.90 10.21 30.59
C ALA A 601 -25.32 9.66 30.51
N GLY A 602 -26.06 9.93 29.43
CA GLY A 602 -27.42 9.43 29.25
C GLY A 602 -27.46 7.92 29.06
N HIS A 603 -26.53 7.39 28.27
CA HIS A 603 -26.49 5.98 27.89
C HIS A 603 -25.07 5.42 27.90
N PHE A 604 -24.91 4.23 28.44
CA PHE A 604 -23.69 3.43 28.35
C PHE A 604 -24.02 2.07 27.72
N VAL A 605 -23.36 1.75 26.62
CA VAL A 605 -23.58 0.51 25.87
C VAL A 605 -22.33 -0.36 25.91
N LEU A 606 -22.40 -1.48 26.61
CA LEU A 606 -21.37 -2.51 26.60
C LEU A 606 -21.53 -3.42 25.38
N ILE A 607 -20.50 -3.45 24.52
CA ILE A 607 -20.42 -4.42 23.43
C ILE A 607 -19.96 -5.77 23.99
N SER A 608 -20.82 -6.78 23.92
CA SER A 608 -20.54 -8.15 24.40
C SER A 608 -20.63 -9.18 23.26
N THR A 609 -20.54 -10.46 23.60
CA THR A 609 -20.39 -11.57 22.66
C THR A 609 -21.16 -12.80 23.13
N ASP A 610 -21.60 -13.62 22.19
CA ASP A 610 -22.11 -14.98 22.42
C ASP A 610 -21.23 -15.83 23.36
N LYS A 611 -19.91 -15.63 23.35
CA LYS A 611 -18.95 -16.36 24.21
C LYS A 611 -19.08 -16.05 25.71
N ALA A 612 -19.83 -15.00 26.07
CA ALA A 612 -20.19 -14.72 27.47
C ALA A 612 -21.32 -15.63 27.98
N VAL A 613 -22.04 -16.31 27.08
CA VAL A 613 -23.11 -17.26 27.41
C VAL A 613 -22.48 -18.61 27.72
N GLU A 614 -22.76 -19.18 28.89
CA GLU A 614 -22.15 -20.42 29.41
C GLU A 614 -20.62 -20.49 29.14
N PRO A 615 -19.83 -19.55 29.65
CA PRO A 615 -18.46 -19.36 29.19
C PRO A 615 -17.55 -20.54 29.55
N VAL A 616 -16.84 -21.08 28.54
CA VAL A 616 -15.84 -22.17 28.70
C VAL A 616 -14.40 -21.70 28.48
N SER A 617 -14.21 -20.40 28.20
CA SER A 617 -12.92 -19.77 27.95
C SER A 617 -12.71 -18.58 28.88
N VAL A 618 -11.46 -18.24 29.19
CA VAL A 618 -11.09 -17.06 29.97
C VAL A 618 -11.63 -15.78 29.34
N MET A 619 -11.55 -15.66 28.01
CA MET A 619 -12.12 -14.52 27.30
C MET A 619 -13.64 -14.41 27.53
N GLY A 620 -14.37 -15.52 27.36
CA GLY A 620 -15.81 -15.57 27.63
C GLY A 620 -16.16 -15.26 29.08
N MET A 621 -15.42 -15.85 30.04
CA MET A 621 -15.62 -15.63 31.48
C MET A 621 -15.43 -14.16 31.85
N THR A 622 -14.37 -13.52 31.37
CA THR A 622 -14.13 -12.08 31.64
C THR A 622 -15.21 -11.19 31.04
N LYS A 623 -15.74 -11.51 29.85
CA LYS A 623 -16.89 -10.78 29.28
C LYS A 623 -18.15 -10.99 30.10
N ARG A 624 -18.44 -12.21 30.55
CA ARG A 624 -19.59 -12.49 31.44
C ARG A 624 -19.51 -11.72 32.76
N ILE A 625 -18.34 -11.69 33.40
CA ILE A 625 -18.11 -10.88 34.60
C ILE A 625 -18.36 -9.40 34.30
N ALA A 626 -17.91 -8.90 33.14
CA ALA A 626 -18.14 -7.51 32.74
C ALA A 626 -19.64 -7.18 32.55
N GLU A 627 -20.43 -8.10 31.97
CA GLU A 627 -21.89 -7.94 31.87
C GLU A 627 -22.54 -7.83 33.24
N LEU A 628 -22.21 -8.76 34.15
CA LEU A 628 -22.76 -8.78 35.51
C LEU A 628 -22.35 -7.52 36.29
N ALA A 629 -21.12 -7.03 36.08
CA ALA A 629 -20.65 -5.78 36.68
C ALA A 629 -21.46 -4.57 36.17
N VAL A 630 -21.71 -4.47 34.86
CA VAL A 630 -22.52 -3.39 34.28
C VAL A 630 -23.97 -3.47 34.76
N GLN A 631 -24.55 -4.67 34.84
CA GLN A 631 -25.90 -4.87 35.38
C GLN A 631 -25.99 -4.48 36.86
N GLY A 632 -25.02 -4.87 37.68
CA GLY A 632 -24.98 -4.52 39.11
C GLY A 632 -24.74 -3.03 39.39
N LEU A 633 -24.17 -2.30 38.43
CA LEU A 633 -24.01 -0.84 38.50
C LEU A 633 -25.30 -0.07 38.13
N GLN A 634 -26.29 -0.72 37.51
CA GLN A 634 -27.55 -0.07 37.17
C GLN A 634 -28.32 0.29 38.45
N ASN A 635 -28.46 1.58 38.74
CA ASN A 635 -28.99 2.07 40.01
C ASN A 635 -30.13 3.09 39.84
N GLY A 636 -31.12 2.80 38.97
CA GLY A 636 -32.38 3.56 38.85
C GLY A 636 -32.32 5.08 38.56
N GLY A 637 -31.14 5.71 38.57
CA GLY A 637 -30.96 7.16 38.62
C GLY A 637 -29.89 7.63 37.62
N GLY A 638 -30.34 8.10 36.46
CA GLY A 638 -29.52 8.81 35.49
C GLY A 638 -29.12 7.97 34.29
N THR A 639 -27.94 7.36 34.34
CA THR A 639 -27.33 6.64 33.19
C THR A 639 -28.01 5.31 32.92
N ARG A 640 -28.42 5.09 31.67
CA ARG A 640 -28.99 3.82 31.21
C ARG A 640 -27.85 2.92 30.74
N LEU A 641 -27.57 1.89 31.52
CA LEU A 641 -26.54 0.90 31.20
C LEU A 641 -27.19 -0.28 30.49
N CYS A 642 -26.79 -0.57 29.25
CA CYS A 642 -27.24 -1.74 28.53
C CYS A 642 -26.07 -2.54 27.97
N THR A 643 -26.31 -3.83 27.75
CA THR A 643 -25.35 -4.75 27.13
C THR A 643 -25.93 -5.25 25.83
N VAL A 644 -25.12 -5.36 24.77
CA VAL A 644 -25.53 -5.94 23.50
C VAL A 644 -24.67 -7.15 23.17
N ARG A 645 -25.28 -8.34 23.11
CA ARG A 645 -24.65 -9.60 22.70
C ARG A 645 -24.91 -9.89 21.24
N PHE A 646 -23.88 -10.35 20.55
CA PHE A 646 -23.99 -10.88 19.19
C PHE A 646 -22.90 -11.92 18.93
N GLY A 647 -23.05 -12.64 17.82
CA GLY A 647 -22.13 -13.68 17.40
C GLY A 647 -20.90 -13.14 16.68
N ASN A 648 -20.37 -13.96 15.77
CA ASN A 648 -19.23 -13.55 14.97
C ASN A 648 -19.63 -12.50 13.92
N VAL A 649 -18.71 -11.58 13.65
CA VAL A 649 -18.81 -10.65 12.53
C VAL A 649 -17.81 -11.00 11.45
N LEU A 650 -18.24 -10.89 10.19
CA LEU A 650 -17.38 -11.15 9.02
C LEU A 650 -16.26 -10.12 8.92
N GLU A 651 -15.11 -10.55 8.40
CA GLU A 651 -13.90 -9.73 8.17
C GLU A 651 -13.32 -8.98 9.39
N SER A 652 -13.72 -9.32 10.62
CA SER A 652 -13.07 -8.73 11.79
C SER A 652 -11.60 -9.16 11.93
N SER A 653 -10.77 -8.30 12.53
CA SER A 653 -9.33 -8.53 12.67
C SER A 653 -9.03 -9.87 13.35
N GLY A 654 -8.19 -10.69 12.71
CA GLY A 654 -7.80 -12.03 13.18
C GLY A 654 -8.94 -13.04 13.29
N SER A 655 -10.00 -12.87 12.49
CA SER A 655 -11.05 -13.87 12.30
C SER A 655 -10.65 -14.95 11.29
N VAL A 656 -11.50 -15.96 11.13
CA VAL A 656 -11.24 -17.14 10.29
C VAL A 656 -11.21 -16.84 8.79
N ILE A 657 -11.95 -15.84 8.32
CA ILE A 657 -12.03 -15.51 6.88
C ILE A 657 -10.71 -14.93 6.34
N PRO A 658 -10.09 -13.91 6.99
CA PRO A 658 -8.75 -13.46 6.60
C PRO A 658 -7.72 -14.59 6.59
N LEU A 659 -7.79 -15.51 7.57
CA LEU A 659 -6.90 -16.67 7.61
C LEU A 659 -7.11 -17.61 6.43
N PHE A 660 -8.36 -17.92 6.08
CA PHE A 660 -8.65 -18.76 4.92
C PHE A 660 -8.23 -18.10 3.61
N ARG A 661 -8.45 -16.78 3.47
CA ARG A 661 -7.99 -15.98 2.33
C ARG A 661 -6.49 -16.11 2.14
N GLU A 662 -5.72 -15.84 3.19
CA GLU A 662 -4.26 -15.97 3.19
C GLU A 662 -3.82 -17.40 2.84
N GLN A 663 -4.47 -18.41 3.42
CA GLN A 663 -4.18 -19.82 3.14
C GLN A 663 -4.46 -20.17 1.67
N ILE A 664 -5.58 -19.70 1.10
CA ILE A 664 -5.96 -19.94 -0.29
C ILE A 664 -4.98 -19.27 -1.25
N GLU A 665 -4.63 -18.01 -0.99
CA GLU A 665 -3.68 -17.24 -1.80
C GLU A 665 -2.28 -17.86 -1.83
N ARG A 666 -1.89 -18.55 -0.75
CA ARG A 666 -0.64 -19.33 -0.67
C ARG A 666 -0.72 -20.73 -1.30
N GLY A 667 -1.89 -21.15 -1.81
CA GLY A 667 -2.12 -22.46 -2.42
C GLY A 667 -2.60 -23.56 -1.47
N GLY A 668 -3.02 -23.20 -0.24
CA GLY A 668 -3.52 -24.11 0.78
C GLY A 668 -2.42 -24.83 1.59
N PRO A 669 -2.79 -25.78 2.48
CA PRO A 669 -4.15 -26.20 2.79
C PRO A 669 -4.92 -25.17 3.66
N VAL A 670 -6.25 -25.20 3.56
CA VAL A 670 -7.13 -24.46 4.48
C VAL A 670 -7.33 -25.27 5.76
N THR A 671 -7.15 -24.64 6.92
CA THR A 671 -7.20 -25.33 8.22
C THR A 671 -8.54 -25.10 8.93
N VAL A 672 -9.36 -26.14 9.04
CA VAL A 672 -10.63 -26.10 9.79
C VAL A 672 -10.43 -26.78 11.15
N THR A 673 -11.01 -26.27 12.23
CA THR A 673 -10.83 -26.86 13.57
C THR A 673 -11.59 -28.18 13.71
N HIS A 674 -12.88 -28.19 13.34
CA HIS A 674 -13.73 -29.38 13.39
C HIS A 674 -14.74 -29.37 12.23
N PRO A 675 -15.07 -30.54 11.63
CA PRO A 675 -16.03 -30.62 10.52
C PRO A 675 -17.42 -30.06 10.87
N ASP A 676 -17.86 -30.30 12.11
CA ASP A 676 -19.20 -29.90 12.57
C ASP A 676 -19.24 -28.54 13.30
N ALA A 677 -18.13 -27.81 13.39
CA ALA A 677 -18.13 -26.52 14.08
C ALA A 677 -19.02 -25.50 13.34
N THR A 678 -19.97 -24.90 14.05
CA THR A 678 -20.82 -23.83 13.50
C THR A 678 -20.62 -22.52 14.24
N ARG A 679 -20.82 -21.40 13.53
CA ARG A 679 -20.84 -20.05 14.10
C ARG A 679 -21.99 -19.26 13.51
N LEU A 680 -22.48 -18.30 14.28
CA LEU A 680 -23.48 -17.33 13.84
C LEU A 680 -22.76 -16.12 13.27
N PHE A 681 -23.14 -15.69 12.06
CA PHE A 681 -22.48 -14.61 11.35
C PHE A 681 -23.44 -13.48 11.00
N MET A 682 -22.90 -12.27 11.05
CA MET A 682 -23.50 -11.06 10.50
C MET A 682 -22.38 -10.16 9.97
N THR A 683 -22.70 -9.15 9.18
CA THR A 683 -21.67 -8.20 8.74
C THR A 683 -21.40 -7.16 9.82
N ILE A 684 -20.22 -6.54 9.78
CA ILE A 684 -19.87 -5.47 10.75
C ILE A 684 -20.87 -4.30 10.66
N PRO A 685 -21.24 -3.78 9.47
CA PRO A 685 -22.23 -2.71 9.35
C PRO A 685 -23.60 -3.10 9.93
N GLU A 686 -24.05 -4.34 9.65
CA GLU A 686 -25.31 -4.88 10.16
C GLU A 686 -25.31 -4.97 11.70
N ALA A 687 -24.25 -5.51 12.29
CA ALA A 687 -24.10 -5.59 13.74
C ALA A 687 -24.18 -4.21 14.38
N VAL A 688 -23.45 -3.24 13.80
CA VAL A 688 -23.40 -1.87 14.32
C VAL A 688 -24.75 -1.19 14.22
N GLN A 689 -25.47 -1.31 13.11
CA GLN A 689 -26.82 -0.73 12.99
C GLN A 689 -27.73 -1.23 14.12
N LEU A 690 -27.75 -2.54 14.37
CA LEU A 690 -28.56 -3.13 15.43
C LEU A 690 -28.08 -2.73 16.84
N ILE A 691 -26.77 -2.58 17.06
CA ILE A 691 -26.20 -2.04 18.32
C ILE A 691 -26.70 -0.62 18.56
N LEU A 692 -26.68 0.24 17.52
CA LEU A 692 -27.15 1.62 17.62
C LEU A 692 -28.64 1.69 17.90
N HIS A 693 -29.47 0.86 17.27
CA HIS A 693 -30.89 0.74 17.61
C HIS A 693 -31.12 0.17 19.02
N ALA A 694 -30.33 -0.81 19.47
CA ALA A 694 -30.45 -1.35 20.83
C ALA A 694 -30.15 -0.26 21.88
N ALA A 695 -29.20 0.63 21.61
CA ALA A 695 -28.87 1.76 22.46
C ALA A 695 -30.06 2.71 22.68
N THR A 696 -30.92 2.90 21.68
CA THR A 696 -32.08 3.81 21.77
C THR A 696 -33.29 3.16 22.45
N LEU A 697 -33.37 1.82 22.43
CA LEU A 697 -34.42 1.04 23.09
C LEU A 697 -34.22 0.84 24.59
N GLY A 698 -32.97 0.88 25.06
CA GLY A 698 -32.61 0.61 26.46
C GLY A 698 -33.23 1.59 27.45
N LYS A 699 -33.85 1.06 28.50
CA LYS A 699 -34.35 1.80 29.68
C LYS A 699 -33.41 1.68 30.89
N GLY A 700 -32.40 0.83 30.81
CA GLY A 700 -31.38 0.58 31.82
C GLY A 700 -31.49 -0.85 32.40
N GLY A 701 -30.35 -1.55 32.47
CA GLY A 701 -30.21 -2.91 33.02
C GLY A 701 -30.43 -4.03 32.02
N GLU A 702 -30.83 -3.75 30.78
CA GLU A 702 -31.15 -4.77 29.79
C GLU A 702 -29.92 -5.40 29.13
N VAL A 703 -30.06 -6.69 28.79
CA VAL A 703 -29.15 -7.40 27.91
C VAL A 703 -29.87 -7.66 26.59
N PHE A 704 -29.52 -6.91 25.56
CA PHE A 704 -30.00 -7.12 24.21
C PHE A 704 -29.20 -8.22 23.52
N VAL A 705 -29.88 -9.03 22.73
CA VAL A 705 -29.30 -10.11 21.93
C VAL A 705 -29.74 -9.92 20.49
N LEU A 706 -28.78 -9.84 19.57
CA LEU A 706 -29.08 -9.66 18.15
C LEU A 706 -29.51 -10.99 17.52
N ASP A 707 -30.57 -10.97 16.72
CA ASP A 707 -30.98 -12.12 15.91
C ASP A 707 -30.03 -12.29 14.72
N MET A 708 -29.10 -13.24 14.84
CA MET A 708 -28.05 -13.54 13.86
C MET A 708 -28.53 -14.43 12.70
N GLY A 709 -29.76 -14.93 12.75
CA GLY A 709 -30.26 -15.95 11.82
C GLY A 709 -29.71 -17.35 12.11
N LYS A 710 -29.52 -18.15 11.06
CA LYS A 710 -29.14 -19.58 11.19
C LYS A 710 -27.62 -19.75 11.38
N PRO A 711 -27.18 -20.72 12.20
CA PRO A 711 -25.77 -21.03 12.35
C PRO A 711 -25.20 -21.61 11.05
N VAL A 712 -23.96 -21.24 10.72
CA VAL A 712 -23.24 -21.62 9.51
C VAL A 712 -22.07 -22.53 9.90
N ARG A 713 -21.89 -23.66 9.20
CA ARG A 713 -20.71 -24.51 9.40
C ARG A 713 -19.46 -23.83 8.86
N ILE A 714 -18.39 -23.83 9.65
CA ILE A 714 -17.10 -23.27 9.24
C ILE A 714 -16.53 -24.01 8.01
N LEU A 715 -16.80 -25.32 7.91
CA LEU A 715 -16.44 -26.11 6.73
C LEU A 715 -17.17 -25.62 5.46
N ASP A 716 -18.46 -25.31 5.54
CA ASP A 716 -19.22 -24.81 4.39
C ASP A 716 -18.73 -23.43 3.96
N MET A 717 -18.35 -22.58 4.92
CA MET A 717 -17.72 -21.28 4.64
C MET A 717 -16.35 -21.44 3.98
N ALA A 718 -15.53 -22.41 4.41
CA ALA A 718 -14.26 -22.74 3.75
C ALA A 718 -14.50 -23.20 2.30
N HIS A 719 -15.48 -24.08 2.08
CA HIS A 719 -15.88 -24.51 0.74
C HIS A 719 -16.33 -23.35 -0.14
N ALA A 720 -17.19 -22.46 0.39
CA ALA A 720 -17.68 -21.29 -0.33
C ALA A 720 -16.52 -20.38 -0.74
N LEU A 721 -15.62 -20.06 0.20
CA LEU A 721 -14.48 -19.17 -0.09
C LEU A 721 -13.50 -19.78 -1.09
N ILE A 722 -13.19 -21.07 -1.00
CA ILE A 722 -12.35 -21.76 -1.99
C ILE A 722 -13.00 -21.69 -3.40
N ARG A 723 -14.32 -21.88 -3.49
CA ARG A 723 -15.07 -21.76 -4.75
C ARG A 723 -15.09 -20.33 -5.29
N LEU A 724 -15.22 -19.32 -4.43
CA LEU A 724 -15.16 -17.91 -4.82
C LEU A 724 -13.82 -17.55 -5.45
N TYR A 725 -12.72 -18.13 -4.96
CA TYR A 725 -11.40 -17.99 -5.57
C TYR A 725 -11.22 -18.81 -6.87
N GLY A 726 -12.27 -19.50 -7.34
CA GLY A 726 -12.26 -20.30 -8.56
C GLY A 726 -11.62 -21.68 -8.40
N PHE A 727 -11.46 -22.18 -7.17
CA PHE A 727 -10.85 -23.47 -6.87
C PHE A 727 -11.89 -24.51 -6.43
N ARG A 728 -11.61 -25.80 -6.65
CA ARG A 728 -12.42 -26.92 -6.16
C ARG A 728 -11.96 -27.34 -4.76
N PRO A 729 -12.82 -27.24 -3.73
CA PRO A 729 -12.45 -27.65 -2.38
C PRO A 729 -12.14 -29.16 -2.30
N GLY A 730 -11.12 -29.53 -1.55
CA GLY A 730 -10.67 -30.92 -1.39
C GLY A 730 -9.85 -31.46 -2.57
N ARG A 731 -9.91 -30.82 -3.75
CA ARG A 731 -9.15 -31.22 -4.95
C ARG A 731 -8.03 -30.24 -5.27
N ASP A 732 -8.38 -28.98 -5.51
CA ASP A 732 -7.40 -27.93 -5.82
C ASP A 732 -6.78 -27.34 -4.55
N ILE A 733 -7.59 -27.19 -3.50
CA ILE A 733 -7.16 -26.75 -2.17
C ILE A 733 -7.59 -27.79 -1.14
N ARG A 734 -6.60 -28.42 -0.50
CA ARG A 734 -6.85 -29.40 0.57
C ARG A 734 -7.39 -28.71 1.82
N ILE A 735 -8.32 -29.36 2.51
CA ILE A 735 -8.82 -28.93 3.81
C ILE A 735 -8.26 -29.89 4.87
N VAL A 736 -7.63 -29.34 5.90
CA VAL A 736 -7.02 -30.10 7.00
C VAL A 736 -7.75 -29.80 8.29
N PHE A 737 -8.19 -30.85 8.99
CA PHE A 737 -8.79 -30.73 10.30
C PHE A 737 -7.72 -30.68 11.39
N THR A 738 -7.75 -29.64 12.20
CA THR A 738 -6.69 -29.34 13.20
C THR A 738 -7.09 -29.69 14.63
N GLY A 739 -8.36 -30.03 14.87
CA GLY A 739 -8.93 -30.22 16.20
C GLY A 739 -9.44 -28.92 16.81
N LEU A 740 -10.31 -29.03 17.81
CA LEU A 740 -10.77 -27.89 18.59
C LEU A 740 -9.64 -27.37 19.48
N ARG A 741 -9.51 -26.05 19.56
CA ARG A 741 -8.52 -25.40 20.41
C ARG A 741 -9.02 -25.33 21.87
N PRO A 742 -8.13 -25.19 22.86
CA PRO A 742 -8.55 -24.98 24.24
C PRO A 742 -9.51 -23.78 24.37
N GLY A 743 -10.62 -23.97 25.07
CA GLY A 743 -11.66 -22.96 25.27
C GLY A 743 -12.57 -22.71 24.06
N GLU A 744 -12.43 -23.47 22.97
CA GLU A 744 -13.27 -23.33 21.77
C GLU A 744 -14.50 -24.25 21.83
N LYS A 745 -15.70 -23.68 21.65
CA LYS A 745 -16.95 -24.44 21.56
C LYS A 745 -17.17 -25.01 20.17
N LEU A 746 -17.84 -26.17 20.09
CA LEU A 746 -18.31 -26.71 18.82
C LEU A 746 -19.48 -25.89 18.26
N TYR A 747 -20.41 -25.52 19.13
CA TYR A 747 -21.59 -24.71 18.83
C TYR A 747 -21.68 -23.54 19.82
N GLU A 748 -21.91 -22.32 19.32
CA GLU A 748 -22.14 -21.15 20.18
C GLU A 748 -23.64 -21.03 20.49
N LYS A 749 -23.98 -20.59 21.71
CA LYS A 749 -25.34 -20.26 22.13
C LYS A 749 -25.48 -18.74 22.25
N LEU A 750 -26.67 -18.20 21.93
CA LEU A 750 -27.00 -16.79 22.12
C LEU A 750 -27.71 -16.50 23.45
N PHE A 751 -28.26 -17.52 24.09
CA PHE A 751 -29.05 -17.43 25.31
C PHE A 751 -28.61 -18.51 26.29
N ASN A 752 -28.63 -18.19 27.58
CA ASN A 752 -28.49 -19.21 28.62
C ASN A 752 -29.81 -19.97 28.78
N ASP A 753 -29.75 -21.23 29.22
CA ASP A 753 -30.95 -22.05 29.44
C ASP A 753 -31.88 -21.47 30.53
N ASN A 754 -31.38 -20.57 31.37
CA ASN A 754 -32.11 -19.89 32.45
C ASN A 754 -32.58 -18.47 32.11
N GLU A 755 -32.36 -17.99 30.87
CA GLU A 755 -32.77 -16.65 30.44
C GLU A 755 -34.16 -16.67 29.79
N GLN A 756 -35.03 -15.72 30.19
CA GLN A 756 -36.28 -15.47 29.47
C GLN A 756 -36.04 -14.50 28.33
N ILE A 757 -36.58 -14.83 27.15
CA ILE A 757 -36.39 -14.07 25.91
C ILE A 757 -37.65 -13.28 25.60
N TRP A 758 -37.51 -11.97 25.49
CA TRP A 758 -38.58 -11.04 25.14
C TRP A 758 -38.30 -10.42 23.77
N LYS A 759 -39.34 -10.23 22.96
CA LYS A 759 -39.24 -9.47 21.72
C LYS A 759 -39.27 -7.98 22.02
N THR A 760 -38.41 -7.20 21.36
CA THR A 760 -38.47 -5.73 21.41
C THR A 760 -39.36 -5.20 20.27
N THR A 761 -39.51 -3.88 20.20
CA THR A 761 -40.17 -3.21 19.06
C THR A 761 -39.40 -3.41 17.75
N HIS A 762 -38.10 -3.69 17.82
CA HIS A 762 -37.28 -4.00 16.64
C HIS A 762 -37.24 -5.53 16.41
N PRO A 763 -37.62 -6.04 15.23
CA PRO A 763 -37.81 -7.48 15.00
C PRO A 763 -36.53 -8.31 15.15
N LYS A 764 -35.36 -7.68 15.03
CA LYS A 764 -34.03 -8.30 15.08
C LYS A 764 -33.25 -8.05 16.36
N ILE A 765 -33.87 -7.40 17.34
CA ILE A 765 -33.30 -7.16 18.66
C ILE A 765 -34.20 -7.85 19.68
N LEU A 766 -33.63 -8.83 20.37
CA LEU A 766 -34.28 -9.55 21.46
C LEU A 766 -33.73 -9.04 22.78
N MET A 767 -34.48 -9.20 23.85
CA MET A 767 -34.06 -8.84 25.21
C MET A 767 -34.02 -10.11 26.06
N ALA A 768 -32.86 -10.37 26.66
CA ALA A 768 -32.65 -11.46 27.61
C ALA A 768 -32.74 -10.92 29.03
N THR A 769 -33.62 -11.51 29.84
CA THR A 769 -33.77 -11.19 31.25
C THR A 769 -33.45 -12.41 32.09
N THR A 770 -32.56 -12.26 33.06
CA THR A 770 -32.29 -13.27 34.08
C THR A 770 -33.13 -12.99 35.31
N GLY A 771 -33.96 -13.95 35.72
CA GLY A 771 -34.75 -13.88 36.97
C GLY A 771 -33.95 -14.21 38.24
N ALA A 772 -32.63 -14.40 38.10
CA ALA A 772 -31.75 -14.79 39.21
C ALA A 772 -31.69 -13.69 40.29
N PRO A 773 -31.84 -14.04 41.58
CA PRO A 773 -31.62 -13.11 42.69
C PRO A 773 -30.23 -12.47 42.66
N GLU A 774 -30.08 -11.26 43.21
CA GLU A 774 -28.79 -10.57 43.28
C GLU A 774 -27.71 -11.37 44.02
N GLU A 775 -28.08 -12.19 45.00
CA GLU A 775 -27.14 -13.08 45.70
C GLU A 775 -26.52 -14.13 44.78
N GLU A 776 -27.33 -14.71 43.88
CA GLU A 776 -26.91 -15.71 42.90
C GLU A 776 -25.96 -15.08 41.86
N LYS A 777 -26.25 -13.84 41.41
CA LYS A 777 -25.35 -13.10 40.51
C LYS A 777 -24.00 -12.80 41.17
N HIS A 778 -24.00 -12.36 42.43
CA HIS A 778 -22.76 -12.12 43.18
C HIS A 778 -21.95 -13.42 43.35
N GLU A 779 -22.63 -14.55 43.58
CA GLU A 779 -21.98 -15.85 43.66
C GLU A 779 -21.40 -16.29 42.31
N GLU A 780 -22.12 -16.09 41.21
CA GLU A 780 -21.63 -16.32 39.85
C GLU A 780 -20.34 -15.51 39.59
N VAL A 781 -20.34 -14.22 39.91
CA VAL A 781 -19.15 -13.36 39.78
C VAL A 781 -17.98 -13.88 40.61
N ARG A 782 -18.22 -14.30 41.87
CA ARG A 782 -17.17 -14.87 42.73
C ARG A 782 -16.60 -16.16 42.13
N ASN A 783 -17.46 -17.04 41.63
CA ASN A 783 -17.06 -18.32 41.05
C ASN A 783 -16.26 -18.14 39.75
N LEU A 784 -16.74 -17.28 38.84
CA LEU A 784 -16.02 -16.96 37.60
C LEU A 784 -14.68 -16.26 37.89
N THR A 785 -14.64 -15.36 38.87
CA THR A 785 -13.39 -14.68 39.26
C THR A 785 -12.37 -15.67 39.83
N ARG A 786 -12.81 -16.62 40.66
CA ARG A 786 -11.95 -17.72 41.15
C ARG A 786 -11.42 -18.58 40.00
N ALA A 787 -12.26 -18.89 39.01
CA ALA A 787 -11.85 -19.66 37.83
C ALA A 787 -10.78 -18.93 37.00
N VAL A 788 -10.98 -17.63 36.74
CA VAL A 788 -9.98 -16.80 36.02
C VAL A 788 -8.68 -16.66 36.83
N ALA A 789 -8.77 -16.52 38.16
CA ALA A 789 -7.61 -16.49 39.05
C ALA A 789 -6.83 -17.80 39.03
N ALA A 790 -7.51 -18.95 39.01
CA ALA A 790 -6.89 -20.26 38.88
C ALA A 790 -6.15 -20.42 37.54
N ALA A 791 -6.77 -19.97 36.43
CA ALA A 791 -6.13 -19.96 35.11
C ALA A 791 -4.88 -19.07 35.07
N THR A 792 -4.82 -18.03 35.91
CA THR A 792 -3.65 -17.14 36.03
C THR A 792 -2.47 -17.83 36.73
N ARG A 793 -2.71 -18.75 37.67
CA ARG A 793 -1.66 -19.44 38.46
C ARG A 793 -0.89 -20.51 37.67
N ILE A 794 -1.44 -21.01 36.56
CA ILE A 794 -0.77 -22.01 35.70
C ILE A 794 0.38 -21.37 34.89
N ASN A 795 0.38 -20.04 34.72
CA ASN A 795 1.51 -19.29 34.20
C ASN A 795 2.32 -18.73 35.36
N THR A 796 3.39 -19.44 35.76
CA THR A 796 4.23 -19.03 36.89
C THR A 796 4.99 -17.74 36.61
N LEU A 797 4.78 -16.74 37.47
CA LEU A 797 5.84 -16.13 38.28
C LEU A 797 5.16 -15.42 39.46
N ALA A 798 5.70 -15.69 40.64
CA ALA A 798 5.16 -15.40 41.96
C ALA A 798 5.28 -13.92 42.38
N ASP A 799 4.92 -12.98 41.51
CA ASP A 799 5.04 -11.56 41.82
C ASP A 799 3.81 -10.75 41.38
N VAL A 800 3.46 -9.81 42.24
CA VAL A 800 2.45 -8.75 42.08
C VAL A 800 1.02 -9.14 42.50
N GLY A 801 0.78 -9.05 43.82
CA GLY A 801 -0.52 -9.18 44.50
C GLY A 801 -1.58 -8.17 44.05
N LEU A 802 -2.16 -8.40 42.87
CA LEU A 802 -3.26 -7.62 42.28
C LEU A 802 -4.56 -8.42 42.14
N LEU A 803 -4.64 -9.62 42.71
CA LEU A 803 -5.90 -10.30 42.95
C LEU A 803 -6.26 -10.10 44.42
N PRO A 804 -7.50 -9.69 44.76
CA PRO A 804 -7.90 -9.64 46.17
C PRO A 804 -7.65 -11.02 46.78
N GLU A 805 -6.98 -11.04 47.94
CA GLU A 805 -6.88 -12.25 48.75
C GLU A 805 -8.31 -12.74 48.99
N VAL A 806 -8.65 -13.87 48.40
CA VAL A 806 -9.91 -14.56 48.68
C VAL A 806 -9.79 -15.01 50.13
N PRO A 807 -10.63 -14.54 51.07
CA PRO A 807 -10.68 -15.14 52.39
C PRO A 807 -11.13 -16.59 52.17
N VAL A 808 -10.33 -17.53 52.68
CA VAL A 808 -10.68 -18.95 52.79
C VAL A 808 -11.90 -19.09 53.69
#